data_AF-W9V5E9-F1
#
_entry.id   AF-W9V5E9-F1
#
_cell.length_a   1.000
_cell.length_b   1.000
_cell.length_c   1.000
_cell.angle_alpha   90.00
_cell.angle_beta   90.00
_cell.angle_gamma   90.00
#
_symmetry.space_group_name_H-M   'P 1'
#
loop_
_entity.id
_entity.type
_entity.pdbx_description
1 polymer ?
#
loop_
_entity_poly.entity_id
_entity_poly.type
_entity_poly.pdbx_seq_one_letter_code
_entity_poly.pdbx_strand_id
1 'polypeptide(L)'
;MNTALPNARLPNAPGAKRPERHLVAAIALALLAIPSGASWADTALESRLTDPAAPKRPWLDIAGRPATPGTAAILITHGANSDATDWAKDMAKAICRDLGAKEIESSPEADSATLMCQAGDWDLWAIDWRSWSRTGLTNPFGAYVGGIAVAPSLASPLRDLGYRQLHLIGFSAGAALIDELTLWLRHWARLSDQPGPEIHETLLDPYDPHRETTPYGACADWTDSYFDARTVVTEAMDFTKLTPDYAFSVEVTPAAEGCDILFPYSAICRHSRPYRFYGFSVDPALETELGETEADPILDTLGLGYPLSVEAGVPLERLRVEFPPGQGCRIDVMECVQEHRPPGAWRFVTATADDLAVDAHLGSSQVSPGIGDGLPERIELESRPGSPSAVELLFTTREAVSSLQFDWRFIGDGESLLRIFADERLVGMLDRRTLPERSPVPQRLHLGQLPPGGHRIGLRLDGFAETPAAILLTEMRIGRVERVENAGLGPQTLDPRLADCPRLADTDGDGLDDLRDPDDDGDGFADRIDPEPRDPERVPAAGIGVRLPGQRRFLLDTDADLSPSDADLRPGPFGLPLDVALAGDWNGDGIDETGLYRSAERRFYLDADGNGRWSASNRISEPYGPGGSALPVAGDWNGDGRDEIGLFLPASGRFVLDLDADLGPSSAETQGIPFGLPDAQPLVGDWDGDGDDDLGVWRPGEARAYLDLDGDRRWTPETDATFRLGQPGDRALAGDWNGDGRDEIGVYRPADRRFRLDLNGDRRLDETDPTSAPFGGNRAQPVAGRWHPDSG
;
A
#
# COMPACT_ATOMS: atom_id res chain seq x y z
N MET A 1 -67.74 14.68 -17.59
CA MET A 1 -68.25 13.64 -18.52
C MET A 1 -67.01 12.92 -19.05
N ASN A 2 -66.58 11.85 -18.36
CA ASN A 2 -66.99 10.44 -18.58
C ASN A 2 -66.56 9.95 -19.97
N THR A 3 -65.77 8.89 -20.13
CA THR A 3 -65.83 7.60 -19.42
C THR A 3 -64.50 6.82 -19.43
N ALA A 4 -64.23 6.18 -18.30
CA ALA A 4 -63.35 5.03 -18.09
C ALA A 4 -64.11 3.70 -18.41
N LEU A 5 -63.52 2.53 -18.71
CA LEU A 5 -62.85 1.48 -17.88
C LEU A 5 -62.93 0.14 -18.72
N PRO A 6 -62.43 -1.06 -18.32
CA PRO A 6 -61.53 -1.45 -17.21
C PRO A 6 -60.40 -2.49 -17.52
N ASN A 7 -59.43 -2.53 -16.59
CA ASN A 7 -58.63 -3.63 -15.98
C ASN A 7 -58.78 -5.11 -16.40
N ALA A 8 -57.64 -5.83 -16.40
CA ALA A 8 -57.40 -7.02 -15.54
C ALA A 8 -55.89 -7.37 -15.41
N ARG A 9 -55.46 -7.78 -14.20
CA ARG A 9 -54.10 -8.18 -13.80
C ARG A 9 -53.87 -9.71 -13.85
N LEU A 10 -52.58 -10.05 -14.02
CA LEU A 10 -51.75 -11.27 -13.82
C LEU A 10 -52.26 -12.46 -12.97
N PRO A 11 -51.65 -13.65 -13.16
CA PRO A 11 -51.03 -14.34 -12.00
C PRO A 11 -49.66 -15.05 -12.24
N ASN A 12 -48.77 -14.89 -11.25
CA ASN A 12 -47.80 -15.80 -10.58
C ASN A 12 -46.88 -16.82 -11.33
N ALA A 13 -45.58 -16.79 -10.92
CA ALA A 13 -44.46 -17.75 -11.10
C ALA A 13 -44.70 -19.12 -10.38
N PRO A 14 -43.83 -20.19 -10.39
CA PRO A 14 -42.37 -20.30 -10.70
C PRO A 14 -41.86 -21.63 -11.37
N GLY A 15 -40.54 -21.76 -11.65
CA GLY A 15 -39.80 -23.05 -11.57
C GLY A 15 -38.95 -23.56 -12.76
N ALA A 16 -37.62 -23.54 -12.56
CA ALA A 16 -36.59 -24.58 -12.84
C ALA A 16 -36.20 -25.10 -14.26
N LYS A 17 -34.87 -24.98 -14.51
CA LYS A 17 -33.88 -25.88 -15.17
C LYS A 17 -33.77 -25.96 -16.72
N ARG A 18 -32.49 -25.84 -17.16
CA ARG A 18 -31.89 -25.85 -18.52
C ARG A 18 -32.06 -27.20 -19.27
N PRO A 19 -31.74 -27.28 -20.59
CA PRO A 19 -30.36 -27.59 -21.02
C PRO A 19 -29.85 -26.91 -22.33
N GLU A 20 -28.51 -26.83 -22.42
CA GLU A 20 -27.57 -26.88 -23.58
C GLU A 20 -28.11 -27.33 -24.96
N ARG A 21 -27.55 -27.05 -26.16
CA ARG A 21 -26.23 -26.56 -26.67
C ARG A 21 -26.34 -26.39 -28.21
N HIS A 22 -25.34 -25.70 -28.79
CA HIS A 22 -24.87 -25.69 -30.20
C HIS A 22 -25.55 -24.75 -31.23
N LEU A 23 -24.80 -23.72 -31.67
CA LEU A 23 -24.18 -23.74 -33.00
C LEU A 23 -22.99 -22.77 -33.07
N VAL A 24 -21.79 -23.32 -33.19
CA VAL A 24 -20.58 -22.65 -33.70
C VAL A 24 -20.68 -22.67 -35.22
N ALA A 25 -20.53 -21.52 -35.88
CA ALA A 25 -19.90 -21.30 -37.19
C ALA A 25 -20.52 -20.09 -37.91
N ALA A 26 -19.93 -18.91 -37.73
CA ALA A 26 -19.94 -17.89 -38.78
C ALA A 26 -18.75 -16.92 -38.61
N ILE A 27 -17.74 -17.16 -39.44
CA ILE A 27 -16.90 -16.16 -40.12
C ILE A 27 -15.69 -15.63 -39.34
N ALA A 28 -14.65 -16.46 -39.30
CA ALA A 28 -13.30 -16.03 -39.61
C ALA A 28 -13.18 -15.88 -41.14
N LEU A 29 -13.15 -14.65 -41.67
CA LEU A 29 -12.49 -14.26 -42.93
C LEU A 29 -12.63 -12.73 -43.16
N ALA A 30 -11.80 -11.93 -42.49
CA ALA A 30 -11.50 -10.53 -42.86
C ALA A 30 -10.30 -10.00 -42.03
N LEU A 31 -9.13 -10.64 -42.14
CA LEU A 31 -7.87 -10.11 -41.62
C LEU A 31 -6.84 -10.21 -42.74
N LEU A 32 -6.84 -9.22 -43.64
CA LEU A 32 -5.72 -8.87 -44.52
C LEU A 32 -5.90 -7.40 -44.92
N ALA A 33 -4.88 -6.59 -44.58
CA ALA A 33 -4.73 -5.14 -44.77
C ALA A 33 -5.31 -4.22 -43.67
N ILE A 34 -4.51 -3.98 -42.63
CA ILE A 34 -4.56 -2.73 -41.84
C ILE A 34 -3.26 -1.97 -42.12
N PRO A 35 -3.32 -0.70 -42.58
CA PRO A 35 -2.15 0.14 -42.74
C PRO A 35 -1.60 0.58 -41.37
N SER A 36 -0.28 0.68 -41.30
CA SER A 36 0.49 1.30 -40.21
C SER A 36 -0.09 2.66 -39.79
N GLY A 37 -0.47 2.82 -38.52
CA GLY A 37 -0.76 4.14 -37.95
C GLY A 37 -1.85 4.25 -36.87
N ALA A 38 -2.08 3.25 -35.99
CA ALA A 38 -2.88 3.44 -34.78
C ALA A 38 -2.14 2.85 -33.58
N SER A 39 -1.60 3.72 -32.73
CA SER A 39 -0.87 3.39 -31.51
C SER A 39 -1.81 2.92 -30.40
N TRP A 40 -1.34 1.97 -29.59
CA TRP A 40 -1.97 1.45 -28.37
C TRP A 40 -2.16 2.50 -27.25
N ALA A 41 -1.95 3.79 -27.52
CA ALA A 41 -2.00 4.88 -26.53
C ALA A 41 -3.42 5.34 -26.17
N ASP A 42 -4.42 5.11 -27.02
CA ASP A 42 -5.75 5.72 -26.83
C ASP A 42 -6.62 5.03 -25.77
N THR A 43 -6.51 3.71 -25.55
CA THR A 43 -7.33 3.01 -24.53
C THR A 43 -6.71 2.99 -23.14
N ALA A 44 -5.38 3.03 -23.05
CA ALA A 44 -4.68 3.01 -21.77
C ALA A 44 -4.73 4.39 -21.10
N LEU A 45 -4.52 5.48 -21.85
CA LEU A 45 -4.58 6.83 -21.30
C LEU A 45 -6.01 7.22 -20.89
N GLU A 46 -7.02 6.84 -21.69
CA GLU A 46 -8.43 7.05 -21.31
C GLU A 46 -8.78 6.21 -20.08
N SER A 47 -8.45 4.93 -19.98
CA SER A 47 -8.77 4.13 -18.78
C SER A 47 -7.97 4.55 -17.53
N ARG A 48 -6.71 4.99 -17.69
CA ARG A 48 -5.83 5.44 -16.59
C ARG A 48 -6.23 6.80 -16.03
N LEU A 49 -6.82 7.66 -16.85
CA LEU A 49 -7.27 8.98 -16.41
C LEU A 49 -8.78 9.01 -16.10
N THR A 50 -9.58 8.07 -16.60
CA THR A 50 -11.02 7.98 -16.32
C THR A 50 -11.26 7.16 -15.06
N ASP A 51 -11.22 7.81 -13.91
CA ASP A 51 -12.01 7.32 -12.77
C ASP A 51 -13.45 7.84 -12.90
N PRO A 52 -14.43 7.00 -13.30
CA PRO A 52 -15.84 7.38 -13.33
C PRO A 52 -16.48 7.47 -11.94
N ALA A 53 -15.76 7.13 -10.86
CA ALA A 53 -16.24 7.16 -9.47
C ALA A 53 -15.95 8.47 -8.72
N ALA A 54 -15.35 9.48 -9.37
CA ALA A 54 -15.09 10.77 -8.72
C ALA A 54 -16.40 11.41 -8.19
N PRO A 55 -16.45 11.84 -6.90
CA PRO A 55 -17.65 12.36 -6.29
C PRO A 55 -18.19 13.57 -7.06
N LYS A 56 -19.51 13.55 -7.34
CA LYS A 56 -20.23 14.57 -8.11
C LYS A 56 -20.26 15.96 -7.43
N ARG A 57 -19.65 16.09 -6.26
CA ARG A 57 -19.34 17.36 -5.57
C ARG A 57 -17.93 17.24 -4.99
N PRO A 58 -16.89 17.77 -5.65
CA PRO A 58 -15.50 17.56 -5.23
C PRO A 58 -15.06 18.45 -4.05
N TRP A 59 -15.95 19.20 -3.40
CA TRP A 59 -15.57 20.34 -2.56
C TRP A 59 -16.42 20.44 -1.29
N LEU A 60 -15.82 20.95 -0.21
CA LEU A 60 -16.48 21.22 1.06
C LEU A 60 -17.60 22.25 0.86
N ASP A 61 -18.85 21.87 1.15
CA ASP A 61 -19.97 22.82 1.25
C ASP A 61 -19.95 23.50 2.64
N ILE A 62 -20.64 24.64 2.81
CA ILE A 62 -20.94 25.16 4.15
C ILE A 62 -22.41 24.90 4.45
N ALA A 63 -22.67 23.89 5.30
CA ALA A 63 -23.99 23.55 5.77
C ALA A 63 -24.41 24.49 6.92
N GLY A 64 -25.57 25.14 6.77
CA GLY A 64 -26.15 25.94 7.84
C GLY A 64 -25.56 27.33 8.02
N ARG A 65 -25.24 28.05 6.93
CA ARG A 65 -24.78 29.46 6.99
C ARG A 65 -25.65 30.31 7.93
N PRO A 66 -25.08 30.94 8.97
CA PRO A 66 -25.86 31.75 9.90
C PRO A 66 -26.40 33.00 9.20
N ALA A 67 -27.62 33.40 9.54
CA ALA A 67 -28.24 34.61 9.01
C ALA A 67 -27.49 35.89 9.43
N THR A 68 -26.77 35.81 10.55
CA THR A 68 -25.87 36.86 11.05
C THR A 68 -24.63 36.14 11.59
N PRO A 69 -23.54 36.07 10.79
CA PRO A 69 -22.29 35.50 11.25
C PRO A 69 -21.71 36.27 12.42
N GLY A 70 -20.98 35.56 13.29
CA GLY A 70 -20.15 36.16 14.32
C GLY A 70 -19.00 36.99 13.73
N THR A 71 -18.22 37.63 14.61
CA THR A 71 -16.98 38.31 14.19
C THR A 71 -15.76 37.40 14.27
N ALA A 72 -15.89 36.25 14.94
CA ALA A 72 -14.87 35.24 15.08
C ALA A 72 -15.41 33.84 14.78
N ALA A 73 -14.54 32.89 14.45
CA ALA A 73 -14.94 31.50 14.27
C ALA A 73 -13.90 30.49 14.77
N ILE A 74 -14.38 29.35 15.25
CA ILE A 74 -13.59 28.16 15.61
C ILE A 74 -13.90 27.08 14.59
N LEU A 75 -12.88 26.45 14.01
CA LEU A 75 -13.03 25.40 13.02
C LEU A 75 -12.24 24.16 13.46
N ILE A 76 -12.90 23.02 13.54
CA ILE A 76 -12.28 21.75 13.98
C ILE A 76 -12.35 20.74 12.83
N THR A 77 -11.23 20.12 12.48
CA THR A 77 -11.17 19.12 11.39
C THR A 77 -10.46 17.83 11.81
N HIS A 78 -10.97 16.71 11.28
CA HIS A 78 -10.41 15.37 11.47
C HIS A 78 -9.21 15.10 10.54
N GLY A 79 -8.55 13.96 10.74
CA GLY A 79 -7.36 13.51 10.02
C GLY A 79 -7.61 12.38 9.02
N ALA A 80 -6.52 11.67 8.67
CA ALA A 80 -6.52 10.55 7.73
C ALA A 80 -7.43 9.41 8.19
N ASN A 81 -8.11 8.77 7.24
CA ASN A 81 -9.07 7.67 7.44
C ASN A 81 -10.20 7.94 8.47
N SER A 82 -10.42 9.20 8.84
CA SER A 82 -11.41 9.63 9.84
C SER A 82 -12.57 10.40 9.21
N ASP A 83 -13.60 10.69 9.99
CA ASP A 83 -14.59 11.72 9.70
C ASP A 83 -14.83 12.62 10.93
N ALA A 84 -15.73 13.61 10.85
CA ALA A 84 -15.95 14.57 11.95
C ALA A 84 -16.97 14.08 12.99
N THR A 85 -17.51 12.86 12.87
CA THR A 85 -18.71 12.45 13.62
C THR A 85 -18.44 11.88 15.01
N ASP A 86 -17.18 11.81 15.41
CA ASP A 86 -16.68 11.26 16.68
C ASP A 86 -16.03 12.36 17.54
N TRP A 87 -14.72 12.29 17.81
CA TRP A 87 -13.97 13.17 18.71
C TRP A 87 -14.10 14.64 18.30
N ALA A 88 -14.10 14.94 17.00
CA ALA A 88 -14.16 16.33 16.51
C ALA A 88 -15.51 16.97 16.85
N LYS A 89 -16.61 16.22 16.71
CA LYS A 89 -17.96 16.64 17.12
C LYS A 89 -18.05 16.78 18.64
N ASP A 90 -17.49 15.84 19.40
CA ASP A 90 -17.58 15.86 20.86
C ASP A 90 -16.74 17.01 21.46
N MET A 91 -15.58 17.30 20.89
CA MET A 91 -14.76 18.48 21.21
C MET A 91 -15.49 19.78 20.84
N ALA A 92 -16.07 19.86 19.64
CA ALA A 92 -16.89 21.01 19.22
C ALA A 92 -18.02 21.30 20.21
N LYS A 93 -18.73 20.25 20.64
CA LYS A 93 -19.80 20.34 21.63
C LYS A 93 -19.30 20.82 22.99
N ALA A 94 -18.17 20.31 23.47
CA ALA A 94 -17.59 20.75 24.73
C ALA A 94 -17.20 22.23 24.71
N ILE A 95 -16.57 22.70 23.62
CA ILE A 95 -16.24 24.12 23.45
C ILE A 95 -17.52 24.98 23.41
N CYS A 96 -18.57 24.52 22.71
CA CYS A 96 -19.87 25.21 22.72
C CYS A 96 -20.43 25.36 24.14
N ARG A 97 -20.32 24.33 24.99
CA ARG A 97 -20.76 24.37 26.40
C ARG A 97 -19.93 25.35 27.22
N ASP A 98 -18.61 25.33 27.08
CA ASP A 98 -17.71 26.22 27.80
C ASP A 98 -18.00 27.69 27.48
N LEU A 99 -18.25 27.99 26.19
CA LEU A 99 -18.66 29.31 25.73
C LEU A 99 -20.12 29.68 26.09
N GLY A 100 -20.84 28.81 26.80
CA GLY A 100 -22.20 29.06 27.28
C GLY A 100 -23.28 29.02 26.20
N ALA A 101 -23.00 28.40 25.04
CA ALA A 101 -23.94 28.25 23.94
C ALA A 101 -24.69 26.91 23.99
N LYS A 102 -25.88 26.91 23.38
CA LYS A 102 -26.63 25.67 23.18
C LYS A 102 -26.11 24.96 21.94
N GLU A 103 -25.67 23.72 22.12
CA GLU A 103 -25.25 22.83 21.04
C GLU A 103 -26.37 22.58 20.03
N ILE A 104 -26.00 22.48 18.76
CA ILE A 104 -26.86 21.91 17.71
C ILE A 104 -26.60 20.40 17.71
N GLU A 105 -27.67 19.61 17.85
CA GLU A 105 -27.59 18.14 17.93
C GLU A 105 -27.36 17.45 16.58
N SER A 106 -27.18 18.20 15.50
CA SER A 106 -26.92 17.62 14.18
C SER A 106 -25.53 17.00 14.15
N SER A 107 -25.44 15.78 13.64
CA SER A 107 -24.15 15.22 13.22
C SER A 107 -23.56 16.08 12.09
N PRO A 108 -22.24 16.26 12.05
CA PRO A 108 -21.58 16.88 10.90
C PRO A 108 -21.98 16.20 9.60
N GLU A 109 -22.34 17.02 8.60
CA GLU A 109 -22.69 16.56 7.26
C GLU A 109 -21.42 16.18 6.51
N ALA A 110 -21.45 15.05 5.80
CA ALA A 110 -20.32 14.58 5.00
C ALA A 110 -19.90 15.62 3.95
N ASP A 111 -18.59 15.83 3.81
CA ASP A 111 -17.99 16.78 2.85
C ASP A 111 -18.52 18.21 3.02
N SER A 112 -18.71 18.64 4.28
CA SER A 112 -19.15 19.98 4.63
C SER A 112 -18.57 20.51 5.94
N ALA A 113 -18.43 21.84 6.04
CA ALA A 113 -18.34 22.54 7.31
C ALA A 113 -19.74 22.74 7.89
N THR A 114 -20.04 22.07 9.01
CA THR A 114 -21.33 22.13 9.70
C THR A 114 -21.26 23.07 10.89
N LEU A 115 -22.19 24.02 10.99
CA LEU A 115 -22.30 24.91 12.15
C LEU A 115 -22.78 24.12 13.38
N MET A 116 -21.98 24.11 14.44
CA MET A 116 -22.23 23.36 15.67
C MET A 116 -22.89 24.22 16.75
N CYS A 117 -22.54 25.50 16.84
CA CYS A 117 -23.22 26.49 17.67
C CYS A 117 -22.81 27.92 17.26
N GLN A 118 -23.58 28.90 17.74
CA GLN A 118 -23.17 30.30 17.79
C GLN A 118 -23.08 30.72 19.27
N ALA A 119 -21.91 31.19 19.69
CA ALA A 119 -21.58 31.50 21.08
C ALA A 119 -21.06 32.94 21.22
N GLY A 120 -21.95 33.89 21.47
CA GLY A 120 -21.60 35.31 21.48
C GLY A 120 -21.14 35.76 20.08
N ASP A 121 -19.88 36.16 19.97
CA ASP A 121 -19.26 36.58 18.71
C ASP A 121 -18.61 35.43 17.92
N TRP A 122 -18.63 34.20 18.46
CA TRP A 122 -18.01 33.01 17.87
C TRP A 122 -19.01 32.14 17.13
N ASP A 123 -18.67 31.76 15.89
CA ASP A 123 -19.31 30.65 15.18
C ASP A 123 -18.40 29.41 15.26
N LEU A 124 -18.92 28.28 15.72
CA LEU A 124 -18.13 27.04 15.82
C LEU A 124 -18.53 26.05 14.72
N TRP A 125 -17.55 25.59 13.95
CA TRP A 125 -17.72 24.70 12.80
C TRP A 125 -16.98 23.38 12.98
N ALA A 126 -17.65 22.27 12.67
CA ALA A 126 -17.00 20.97 12.48
C ALA A 126 -16.86 20.71 10.98
N ILE A 127 -15.63 20.46 10.52
CA ILE A 127 -15.29 20.22 9.12
C ILE A 127 -15.20 18.71 8.90
N ASP A 128 -16.07 18.20 8.04
CA ASP A 128 -16.03 16.83 7.58
C ASP A 128 -15.60 16.80 6.11
N TRP A 129 -14.48 16.15 5.81
CA TRP A 129 -13.92 16.01 4.47
C TRP A 129 -13.67 14.53 4.14
N ARG A 130 -14.56 13.65 4.61
CA ARG A 130 -14.38 12.19 4.59
C ARG A 130 -14.17 11.58 3.22
N SER A 131 -14.67 12.19 2.14
CA SER A 131 -14.43 11.69 0.78
C SER A 131 -12.97 11.88 0.34
N TRP A 132 -12.24 12.77 1.01
CA TRP A 132 -10.84 13.08 0.75
C TRP A 132 -9.91 12.45 1.80
N SER A 133 -10.31 12.46 3.08
CA SER A 133 -9.49 11.87 4.15
C SER A 133 -9.39 10.35 4.07
N ARG A 134 -10.33 9.68 3.40
CA ARG A 134 -10.35 8.22 3.20
C ARG A 134 -9.71 7.78 1.89
N THR A 135 -8.99 8.67 1.21
CA THR A 135 -8.21 8.30 0.03
C THR A 135 -6.87 7.69 0.46
N GLY A 136 -6.51 6.53 -0.10
CA GLY A 136 -5.31 5.79 0.31
C GLY A 136 -5.46 5.15 1.70
N LEU A 137 -6.37 4.18 1.85
CA LEU A 137 -6.71 3.56 3.15
C LEU A 137 -5.52 2.94 3.90
N THR A 138 -4.43 2.63 3.20
CA THR A 138 -3.19 2.07 3.77
C THR A 138 -2.13 3.14 4.06
N ASN A 139 -2.22 4.35 3.48
CA ASN A 139 -1.22 5.40 3.65
C ASN A 139 -1.86 6.81 3.80
N PRO A 140 -1.63 7.52 4.93
CA PRO A 140 -2.15 8.87 5.20
C PRO A 140 -1.73 9.94 4.18
N PHE A 141 -0.76 9.67 3.30
CA PHE A 141 -0.34 10.59 2.25
C PHE A 141 -1.49 10.99 1.31
N GLY A 142 -2.39 10.06 0.97
CA GLY A 142 -3.58 10.38 0.16
C GLY A 142 -4.46 11.43 0.84
N ALA A 143 -4.72 11.23 2.14
CA ALA A 143 -5.44 12.17 2.97
C ALA A 143 -4.71 13.54 3.08
N TYR A 144 -3.39 13.55 3.25
CA TYR A 144 -2.59 14.78 3.30
C TYR A 144 -2.77 15.63 2.03
N VAL A 145 -2.62 15.02 0.85
CA VAL A 145 -2.87 15.68 -0.44
C VAL A 145 -4.34 16.12 -0.54
N GLY A 146 -5.27 15.29 -0.08
CA GLY A 146 -6.69 15.63 -0.04
C GLY A 146 -6.99 16.86 0.80
N GLY A 147 -6.34 17.02 1.95
CA GLY A 147 -6.47 18.17 2.84
C GLY A 147 -6.02 19.47 2.17
N ILE A 148 -4.83 19.45 1.56
CA ILE A 148 -4.32 20.58 0.76
C ILE A 148 -5.26 20.89 -0.40
N ALA A 149 -5.71 19.85 -1.10
CA ALA A 149 -6.57 19.99 -2.26
C ALA A 149 -7.91 20.63 -1.90
N VAL A 150 -8.52 20.29 -0.76
CA VAL A 150 -9.88 20.75 -0.41
C VAL A 150 -9.91 22.12 0.28
N ALA A 151 -8.83 22.54 0.93
CA ALA A 151 -8.72 23.80 1.67
C ALA A 151 -9.18 25.06 0.90
N PRO A 152 -8.84 25.25 -0.40
CA PRO A 152 -9.30 26.42 -1.17
C PRO A 152 -10.82 26.55 -1.27
N SER A 153 -11.55 25.43 -1.29
CA SER A 153 -13.02 25.47 -1.34
C SER A 153 -13.66 25.95 -0.04
N LEU A 154 -12.99 25.74 1.10
CA LEU A 154 -13.43 26.24 2.39
C LEU A 154 -12.99 27.69 2.61
N ALA A 155 -11.83 28.08 2.08
CA ALA A 155 -11.32 29.44 2.19
C ALA A 155 -12.31 30.48 1.63
N SER A 156 -12.81 30.27 0.41
CA SER A 156 -13.68 31.26 -0.27
C SER A 156 -14.94 31.61 0.53
N PRO A 157 -15.75 30.64 0.98
CA PRO A 157 -16.94 30.97 1.76
C PRO A 157 -16.61 31.53 3.16
N LEU A 158 -15.48 31.16 3.79
CA LEU A 158 -15.04 31.79 5.04
C LEU A 158 -14.65 33.26 4.86
N ARG A 159 -13.96 33.59 3.76
CA ARG A 159 -13.69 34.99 3.37
C ARG A 159 -15.00 35.77 3.23
N ASP A 160 -15.99 35.19 2.57
CA ASP A 160 -17.28 35.85 2.33
C ASP A 160 -18.09 36.06 3.61
N LEU A 161 -17.86 35.25 4.65
CA LEU A 161 -18.42 35.44 6.00
C LEU A 161 -17.74 36.58 6.76
N GLY A 162 -16.50 36.95 6.41
CA GLY A 162 -15.86 38.18 6.88
C GLY A 162 -15.37 38.13 8.33
N TYR A 163 -15.02 36.95 8.85
CA TYR A 163 -14.45 36.80 10.19
C TYR A 163 -13.17 37.63 10.35
N ARG A 164 -13.03 38.27 11.52
CA ARG A 164 -11.82 39.02 11.92
C ARG A 164 -10.84 38.17 12.69
N GLN A 165 -11.32 37.11 13.33
CA GLN A 165 -10.53 36.20 14.12
C GLN A 165 -10.94 34.76 13.81
N LEU A 166 -9.95 33.89 13.62
CA LEU A 166 -10.16 32.47 13.36
C LEU A 166 -9.30 31.66 14.31
N HIS A 167 -9.87 30.61 14.87
CA HIS A 167 -9.12 29.53 15.51
C HIS A 167 -9.34 28.25 14.69
N LEU A 168 -8.28 27.74 14.08
CA LEU A 168 -8.31 26.52 13.29
C LEU A 168 -7.66 25.40 14.09
N ILE A 169 -8.34 24.27 14.25
CA ILE A 169 -7.88 23.10 15.00
C ILE A 169 -7.89 21.90 14.05
N GLY A 170 -6.74 21.29 13.79
CA GLY A 170 -6.60 20.23 12.80
C GLY A 170 -5.74 19.09 13.30
N PHE A 171 -6.22 17.87 13.11
CA PHE A 171 -5.53 16.65 13.51
C PHE A 171 -4.91 15.89 12.32
N SER A 172 -3.69 15.38 12.45
CA SER A 172 -3.06 14.53 11.41
C SER A 172 -3.08 15.21 10.03
N ALA A 173 -3.54 14.55 8.97
CA ALA A 173 -3.70 15.13 7.64
C ALA A 173 -4.62 16.38 7.61
N GLY A 174 -5.50 16.55 8.61
CA GLY A 174 -6.32 17.75 8.78
C GLY A 174 -5.51 19.00 9.15
N ALA A 175 -4.31 18.83 9.70
CA ALA A 175 -3.36 19.92 9.94
C ALA A 175 -2.94 20.59 8.61
N ALA A 176 -2.69 19.79 7.57
CA ALA A 176 -2.35 20.28 6.24
C ALA A 176 -3.52 21.08 5.61
N LEU A 177 -4.77 20.66 5.88
CA LEU A 177 -5.96 21.39 5.45
C LEU A 177 -6.01 22.80 6.07
N ILE A 178 -5.80 22.91 7.38
CA ILE A 178 -5.95 24.20 8.07
C ILE A 178 -4.81 25.18 7.78
N ASP A 179 -3.57 24.72 7.60
CA ASP A 179 -2.49 25.62 7.18
C ASP A 179 -2.68 26.10 5.74
N GLU A 180 -3.04 25.20 4.82
CA GLU A 180 -3.33 25.59 3.45
C GLU A 180 -4.48 26.63 3.42
N LEU A 181 -5.51 26.43 4.24
CA LEU A 181 -6.59 27.40 4.43
C LEU A 181 -6.06 28.78 4.91
N THR A 182 -5.15 28.80 5.88
CA THR A 182 -4.51 30.01 6.38
C THR A 182 -3.75 30.78 5.29
N LEU A 183 -3.00 30.07 4.45
CA LEU A 183 -2.27 30.67 3.33
C LEU A 183 -3.21 31.38 2.36
N TRP A 184 -4.33 30.73 2.00
CA TRP A 184 -5.35 31.30 1.11
C TRP A 184 -5.98 32.56 1.69
N LEU A 185 -6.38 32.54 2.97
CA LEU A 185 -7.01 33.66 3.64
C LEU A 185 -6.08 34.87 3.76
N ARG A 186 -4.82 34.66 4.18
CA ARG A 186 -3.80 35.73 4.26
C ARG A 186 -3.43 36.27 2.88
N HIS A 187 -3.40 35.42 1.85
CA HIS A 187 -3.10 35.83 0.49
C HIS A 187 -4.16 36.78 -0.07
N TRP A 188 -5.45 36.46 0.07
CA TRP A 188 -6.53 37.34 -0.41
C TRP A 188 -6.58 38.67 0.31
N ALA A 189 -6.30 38.70 1.61
CA ALA A 189 -6.17 39.95 2.35
C ALA A 189 -5.10 40.86 1.71
N ARG A 190 -3.93 40.29 1.37
CA ARG A 190 -2.84 41.00 0.68
C ARG A 190 -3.25 41.51 -0.71
N LEU A 191 -3.93 40.70 -1.52
CA LEU A 191 -4.40 41.13 -2.86
C LEU A 191 -5.45 42.23 -2.80
N SER A 192 -6.27 42.25 -1.75
CA SER A 192 -7.40 43.17 -1.59
C SER A 192 -7.03 44.46 -0.83
N ASP A 193 -5.77 44.60 -0.40
CA ASP A 193 -5.31 45.68 0.50
C ASP A 193 -6.20 45.83 1.73
N GLN A 194 -6.70 44.70 2.26
CA GLN A 194 -7.53 44.63 3.46
C GLN A 194 -6.74 43.99 4.61
N PRO A 195 -7.00 44.35 5.88
CA PRO A 195 -6.51 43.55 7.00
C PRO A 195 -7.16 42.16 6.93
N GLY A 196 -6.34 41.12 6.86
CA GLY A 196 -6.81 39.73 6.93
C GLY A 196 -7.26 39.36 8.35
N PRO A 197 -7.89 38.19 8.52
CA PRO A 197 -8.21 37.72 9.86
C PRO A 197 -6.94 37.48 10.67
N GLU A 198 -7.04 37.70 11.98
CA GLU A 198 -6.10 37.13 12.93
C GLU A 198 -6.36 35.63 13.05
N ILE A 199 -5.33 34.81 12.90
CA ILE A 199 -5.48 33.35 12.86
C ILE A 199 -4.66 32.73 14.01
N HIS A 200 -5.33 31.89 14.79
CA HIS A 200 -4.78 30.97 15.77
C HIS A 200 -4.88 29.55 15.19
N GLU A 201 -3.82 28.75 15.20
CA GLU A 201 -3.79 27.43 14.55
C GLU A 201 -3.31 26.37 15.53
N THR A 202 -4.19 25.48 15.98
CA THR A 202 -3.83 24.32 16.79
C THR A 202 -3.64 23.11 15.87
N LEU A 203 -2.39 22.70 15.67
CA LEU A 203 -2.02 21.49 14.93
C LEU A 203 -1.86 20.36 15.94
N LEU A 204 -2.74 19.36 15.87
CA LEU A 204 -2.72 18.18 16.72
C LEU A 204 -2.06 17.05 15.92
N ASP A 205 -0.84 16.67 16.27
CA ASP A 205 -0.10 15.60 15.59
C ASP A 205 -0.07 15.71 14.05
N PRO A 206 0.45 16.80 13.48
CA PRO A 206 0.44 17.01 12.02
C PRO A 206 1.24 15.91 11.30
N TYR A 207 0.61 15.28 10.30
CA TYR A 207 1.24 14.24 9.47
C TYR A 207 2.42 14.80 8.65
N ASP A 208 3.61 14.18 8.76
CA ASP A 208 4.82 14.49 7.97
C ASP A 208 5.06 13.52 6.79
N PRO A 209 4.83 13.98 5.55
CA PRO A 209 5.04 13.16 4.36
C PRO A 209 6.51 12.87 3.99
N HIS A 210 7.52 13.45 4.69
CA HIS A 210 8.94 13.18 4.43
C HIS A 210 9.55 12.08 5.29
N ARG A 211 9.03 11.86 6.51
CA ARG A 211 9.52 10.85 7.46
C ARG A 211 8.50 9.79 7.85
N GLU A 212 7.21 9.99 7.53
CA GLU A 212 6.16 9.07 7.96
C GLU A 212 5.73 8.12 6.84
N THR A 213 6.17 6.87 6.95
CA THR A 213 5.78 5.75 6.08
C THR A 213 4.69 4.87 6.68
N THR A 214 4.31 5.07 7.95
CA THR A 214 3.28 4.29 8.68
C THR A 214 1.89 4.95 8.65
N PRO A 215 0.79 4.18 8.85
CA PRO A 215 -0.57 4.72 8.88
C PRO A 215 -0.88 5.72 10.00
N TYR A 216 -0.06 5.77 11.06
CA TYR A 216 -0.33 6.48 12.31
C TYR A 216 0.88 7.27 12.86
N GLY A 217 1.79 7.71 12.00
CA GLY A 217 2.87 8.61 12.42
C GLY A 217 3.78 8.05 13.53
N ALA A 218 4.18 6.77 13.46
CA ALA A 218 5.00 6.12 14.50
C ALA A 218 6.32 6.85 14.84
N CYS A 219 6.76 7.74 13.94
CA CYS A 219 7.98 8.54 14.00
C CYS A 219 7.75 10.07 14.03
N ALA A 220 6.51 10.53 14.25
CA ALA A 220 6.20 11.96 14.33
C ALA A 220 6.83 12.59 15.59
N ASP A 221 8.00 13.25 15.42
CA ASP A 221 8.64 14.15 16.40
C ASP A 221 8.07 15.58 16.20
N TRP A 222 6.85 15.71 16.71
CA TRP A 222 6.22 16.80 17.46
C TRP A 222 5.92 18.21 16.87
N THR A 223 4.61 18.52 16.88
CA THR A 223 4.01 19.74 17.46
C THR A 223 2.53 19.46 17.77
N ASP A 224 2.09 19.50 19.03
CA ASP A 224 0.68 19.20 19.42
C ASP A 224 -0.20 20.45 19.58
N SER A 225 0.37 21.63 19.47
CA SER A 225 -0.34 22.91 19.38
C SER A 225 0.59 23.97 18.78
N TYR A 226 0.06 24.86 17.97
CA TYR A 226 0.81 25.87 17.23
C TYR A 226 0.18 27.26 17.39
N PHE A 227 0.90 28.31 16.97
CA PHE A 227 0.41 29.70 17.00
C PHE A 227 0.91 30.43 15.74
N ASP A 228 0.05 30.71 14.75
CA ASP A 228 0.48 31.43 13.54
C ASP A 228 0.50 32.96 13.68
N ALA A 229 1.68 33.51 14.00
CA ALA A 229 1.91 34.94 14.03
C ALA A 229 2.49 35.53 12.72
N ARG A 230 2.62 34.75 11.63
CA ARG A 230 3.34 35.17 10.40
C ARG A 230 2.75 36.46 9.80
N THR A 231 3.56 37.51 9.66
CA THR A 231 3.16 38.79 9.03
C THR A 231 3.45 38.85 7.53
N VAL A 232 4.07 37.82 6.97
CA VAL A 232 4.54 37.76 5.57
C VAL A 232 4.01 36.50 4.91
N VAL A 233 3.57 36.60 3.66
CA VAL A 233 3.26 35.45 2.80
C VAL A 233 4.60 34.82 2.38
N THR A 234 5.22 34.06 3.28
CA THR A 234 6.46 33.33 2.99
C THR A 234 6.22 31.85 3.18
N GLU A 235 6.12 31.19 2.02
CA GLU A 235 6.08 29.74 1.81
C GLU A 235 4.90 29.04 2.52
N ALA A 236 4.35 28.00 1.91
CA ALA A 236 3.30 27.21 2.53
C ALA A 236 3.80 26.61 3.87
N MET A 237 3.02 25.76 4.55
CA MET A 237 3.67 24.66 5.28
C MET A 237 4.84 24.20 4.41
N ASP A 238 6.07 24.34 4.95
CA ASP A 238 7.11 23.56 4.30
C ASP A 238 6.64 22.14 4.53
N PHE A 239 6.72 21.30 3.51
CA PHE A 239 6.05 19.99 3.47
C PHE A 239 6.58 19.05 4.58
N THR A 240 7.41 19.56 5.50
CA THR A 240 8.21 18.99 6.59
C THR A 240 8.04 19.68 7.97
N LYS A 241 7.06 20.55 8.25
CA LYS A 241 7.06 21.37 9.50
C LYS A 241 6.74 20.62 10.82
N LEU A 242 7.47 19.52 11.07
CA LEU A 242 7.86 18.97 12.38
C LEU A 242 8.57 20.00 13.30
N THR A 243 8.83 21.22 12.82
CA THR A 243 9.39 22.30 13.65
C THR A 243 8.75 23.64 13.28
N PRO A 244 8.02 24.28 14.21
CA PRO A 244 7.49 25.61 13.97
C PRO A 244 8.61 26.64 14.16
N ASP A 245 9.35 26.92 13.10
CA ASP A 245 10.32 28.05 13.04
C ASP A 245 9.68 29.39 13.47
N TYR A 246 8.34 29.46 13.44
CA TYR A 246 7.53 30.65 13.70
C TYR A 246 6.56 30.52 14.88
N ALA A 247 6.60 29.43 15.67
CA ALA A 247 5.77 29.33 16.87
C ALA A 247 6.40 28.49 17.97
N PHE A 248 5.60 28.32 19.02
CA PHE A 248 5.91 27.50 20.16
C PHE A 248 5.26 26.14 20.05
N SER A 249 6.03 25.07 20.30
CA SER A 249 5.52 23.71 20.31
C SER A 249 5.15 23.24 21.71
N VAL A 250 4.09 22.46 21.83
CA VAL A 250 3.85 21.63 23.02
C VAL A 250 3.94 20.18 22.56
N GLU A 251 4.68 19.37 23.30
CA GLU A 251 4.85 17.94 23.09
C GLU A 251 4.26 17.22 24.30
N VAL A 252 3.14 16.55 24.06
CA VAL A 252 2.34 15.85 25.07
C VAL A 252 2.44 14.33 24.94
N THR A 253 3.13 13.85 23.91
CA THR A 253 3.46 12.43 23.69
C THR A 253 4.71 12.09 24.49
N PRO A 254 4.60 11.43 25.67
CA PRO A 254 5.75 11.07 26.47
C PRO A 254 6.58 10.02 25.72
N ALA A 255 7.87 9.96 26.05
CA ALA A 255 8.66 8.78 25.77
C ALA A 255 8.08 7.60 26.56
N ALA A 256 7.23 6.78 25.93
CA ALA A 256 6.97 5.40 26.33
C ALA A 256 6.59 5.17 27.82
N GLU A 257 5.61 5.93 28.34
CA GLU A 257 4.93 5.52 29.59
C GLU A 257 3.42 5.54 29.32
N GLY A 258 2.93 4.40 28.83
CA GLY A 258 1.49 4.07 28.77
C GLY A 258 0.98 3.56 27.42
N CYS A 259 1.66 3.91 26.32
CA CYS A 259 1.36 3.38 24.99
C CYS A 259 2.26 2.20 24.59
N ASP A 260 2.82 1.44 25.53
CA ASP A 260 3.84 0.38 25.28
C ASP A 260 3.25 -1.02 25.11
N ILE A 261 2.04 -1.08 24.57
CA ILE A 261 1.36 -2.34 24.23
C ILE A 261 1.90 -2.86 22.89
N LEU A 262 1.82 -4.18 22.64
CA LEU A 262 2.23 -4.82 21.38
C LEU A 262 1.67 -4.05 20.16
N PHE A 263 2.51 -3.85 19.14
CA PHE A 263 2.13 -3.23 17.86
C PHE A 263 0.91 -3.96 17.26
N PRO A 264 -0.09 -3.28 16.68
CA PRO A 264 -0.16 -1.86 16.27
C PRO A 264 -0.78 -0.89 17.29
N TYR A 265 -1.11 -1.35 18.51
CA TYR A 265 -1.85 -0.55 19.49
C TYR A 265 -1.06 0.66 20.03
N SER A 266 0.28 0.57 20.06
CA SER A 266 1.16 1.65 20.49
C SER A 266 1.13 2.88 19.57
N ALA A 267 1.06 2.68 18.26
CA ALA A 267 1.05 3.76 17.28
C ALA A 267 -0.27 4.54 17.30
N ILE A 268 -1.42 3.83 17.35
CA ILE A 268 -2.75 4.46 17.46
C ILE A 268 -2.88 5.23 18.79
N CYS A 269 -2.35 4.68 19.87
CA CYS A 269 -2.34 5.32 21.20
C CYS A 269 -1.54 6.63 21.17
N ARG A 270 -0.31 6.61 20.63
CA ARG A 270 0.54 7.81 20.48
C ARG A 270 -0.11 8.84 19.57
N HIS A 271 -0.60 8.42 18.40
CA HIS A 271 -1.22 9.28 17.39
C HIS A 271 -2.48 9.98 17.92
N SER A 272 -3.27 9.28 18.73
CA SER A 272 -4.52 9.86 19.29
C SER A 272 -4.31 10.77 20.49
N ARG A 273 -3.15 10.72 21.15
CA ARG A 273 -2.91 11.42 22.40
C ARG A 273 -3.04 12.95 22.28
N PRO A 274 -2.57 13.62 21.21
CA PRO A 274 -2.66 15.07 21.11
C PRO A 274 -4.09 15.61 21.11
N TYR A 275 -5.02 14.99 20.36
CA TYR A 275 -6.42 15.42 20.39
C TYR A 275 -7.13 15.04 21.70
N ARG A 276 -6.73 13.94 22.35
CA ARG A 276 -7.23 13.57 23.69
C ARG A 276 -6.77 14.58 24.74
N PHE A 277 -5.51 15.00 24.71
CA PHE A 277 -4.95 16.02 25.60
C PHE A 277 -5.64 17.36 25.42
N TYR A 278 -5.82 17.80 24.17
CA TYR A 278 -6.54 19.02 23.88
C TYR A 278 -8.01 18.91 24.31
N GLY A 279 -8.68 17.78 24.05
CA GLY A 279 -10.05 17.52 24.51
C GLY A 279 -10.19 17.57 26.02
N PHE A 280 -9.29 16.91 26.76
CA PHE A 280 -9.23 16.94 28.22
C PHE A 280 -9.06 18.37 28.76
N SER A 281 -8.28 19.21 28.06
CA SER A 281 -8.09 20.63 28.42
C SER A 281 -9.35 21.49 28.24
N VAL A 282 -10.32 21.05 27.42
CA VAL A 282 -11.64 21.67 27.27
C VAL A 282 -12.59 21.13 28.35
N ASP A 283 -12.73 19.81 28.42
CA ASP A 283 -13.67 19.09 29.28
C ASP A 283 -13.01 17.77 29.70
N PRO A 284 -12.69 17.56 31.00
CA PRO A 284 -12.06 16.33 31.47
C PRO A 284 -12.87 15.05 31.17
N ALA A 285 -14.15 15.17 30.80
CA ALA A 285 -14.97 14.03 30.36
C ALA A 285 -14.69 13.58 28.92
N LEU A 286 -13.88 14.31 28.15
CA LEU A 286 -13.51 13.99 26.77
C LEU A 286 -12.27 13.09 26.62
N GLU A 287 -11.79 12.50 27.70
CA GLU A 287 -10.83 11.40 27.59
C GLU A 287 -11.52 10.22 26.88
N THR A 288 -11.29 10.09 25.57
CA THR A 288 -11.99 9.11 24.73
C THR A 288 -11.61 7.67 25.09
N GLU A 289 -12.61 6.78 25.03
CA GLU A 289 -12.42 5.34 25.15
C GLU A 289 -11.75 4.77 23.88
N LEU A 290 -10.41 4.74 23.84
CA LEU A 290 -9.82 3.44 23.51
C LEU A 290 -10.28 2.53 24.66
N GLY A 291 -10.77 1.32 24.37
CA GLY A 291 -11.43 0.42 25.35
C GLY A 291 -10.58 -0.02 26.56
N GLU A 292 -9.48 0.67 26.84
CA GLU A 292 -8.51 0.44 27.90
C GLU A 292 -8.10 1.78 28.51
N THR A 293 -8.95 2.33 29.38
CA THR A 293 -8.64 3.47 30.25
C THR A 293 -7.48 3.20 31.25
N GLU A 294 -6.80 2.05 31.14
CA GLU A 294 -5.66 1.66 31.97
C GLU A 294 -4.29 1.85 31.31
N ALA A 295 -4.22 2.01 29.98
CA ALA A 295 -2.93 2.05 29.28
C ALA A 295 -2.26 3.45 29.35
N ASP A 296 -2.99 4.54 29.06
CA ASP A 296 -2.39 5.88 28.96
C ASP A 296 -3.30 7.03 29.43
N PRO A 297 -3.35 7.34 30.73
CA PRO A 297 -4.21 8.39 31.27
C PRO A 297 -3.61 9.81 31.14
N ILE A 298 -4.45 10.79 30.78
CA ILE A 298 -4.10 12.21 30.84
C ILE A 298 -4.47 12.76 32.22
N LEU A 299 -3.46 12.98 33.07
CA LEU A 299 -3.69 13.38 34.46
C LEU A 299 -3.94 14.89 34.62
N ASP A 300 -3.29 15.71 33.81
CA ASP A 300 -3.37 17.17 33.82
C ASP A 300 -2.81 17.72 32.50
N THR A 301 -3.23 18.92 32.12
CA THR A 301 -2.71 19.66 30.96
C THR A 301 -1.81 20.83 31.35
N LEU A 302 -1.62 21.09 32.65
CA LEU A 302 -0.82 22.21 33.18
C LEU A 302 -1.29 23.58 32.68
N GLY A 303 -2.56 23.70 32.29
CA GLY A 303 -3.12 24.91 31.68
C GLY A 303 -2.71 25.14 30.22
N LEU A 304 -2.14 24.13 29.55
CA LEU A 304 -1.89 24.09 28.12
C LEU A 304 -3.12 23.54 27.36
N GLY A 305 -3.12 23.70 26.03
CA GLY A 305 -4.26 23.35 25.17
C GLY A 305 -5.29 24.47 25.10
N TYR A 306 -6.57 24.12 25.20
CA TYR A 306 -7.70 25.05 25.11
C TYR A 306 -7.64 26.27 26.05
N PRO A 307 -7.12 26.18 27.30
CA PRO A 307 -6.97 27.35 28.16
C PRO A 307 -6.04 28.45 27.61
N LEU A 308 -5.20 28.14 26.62
CA LEU A 308 -4.37 29.11 25.91
C LEU A 308 -5.07 29.72 24.69
N SER A 309 -6.28 29.28 24.38
CA SER A 309 -7.00 29.72 23.19
C SER A 309 -7.51 31.15 23.32
N VAL A 310 -7.74 31.75 22.16
CA VAL A 310 -8.24 33.12 22.05
C VAL A 310 -9.67 33.24 22.56
N GLU A 311 -10.49 32.22 22.35
CA GLU A 311 -11.86 32.12 22.85
C GLU A 311 -11.91 31.91 24.37
N ALA A 312 -10.89 31.31 24.98
CA ALA A 312 -10.71 31.26 26.44
C ALA A 312 -10.24 32.59 27.05
N GLY A 313 -10.10 33.64 26.23
CA GLY A 313 -9.77 34.99 26.66
C GLY A 313 -8.27 35.31 26.69
N VAL A 314 -7.43 34.50 26.03
CA VAL A 314 -5.99 34.74 25.92
C VAL A 314 -5.65 35.40 24.57
N PRO A 315 -5.32 36.70 24.53
CA PRO A 315 -5.06 37.39 23.26
C PRO A 315 -3.76 36.92 22.60
N LEU A 316 -3.73 36.92 21.26
CA LEU A 316 -2.57 36.49 20.47
C LEU A 316 -1.30 37.27 20.82
N GLU A 317 -1.40 38.55 21.17
CA GLU A 317 -0.25 39.36 21.60
C GLU A 317 0.42 38.81 22.86
N ARG A 318 -0.38 38.29 23.80
CA ARG A 318 0.14 37.70 25.03
C ARG A 318 0.85 36.39 24.71
N LEU A 319 0.23 35.53 23.90
CA LEU A 319 0.83 34.26 23.48
C LEU A 319 2.17 34.48 22.78
N ARG A 320 2.28 35.46 21.88
CA ARG A 320 3.55 35.79 21.18
C ARG A 320 4.70 36.20 22.11
N VAL A 321 4.38 36.72 23.30
CA VAL A 321 5.37 37.14 24.31
C VAL A 321 5.72 36.00 25.25
N GLU A 322 4.72 35.23 25.69
CA GLU A 322 4.91 34.10 26.60
C GLU A 322 5.54 32.89 25.90
N PHE A 323 5.31 32.75 24.60
CA PHE A 323 5.67 31.61 23.77
C PHE A 323 6.33 32.07 22.47
N PRO A 324 7.61 32.49 22.52
CA PRO A 324 8.29 33.07 21.37
C PRO A 324 8.59 32.01 20.28
N PRO A 325 8.72 32.42 19.01
CA PRO A 325 9.04 31.52 17.89
C PRO A 325 10.30 30.67 18.09
N GLY A 326 10.26 29.40 17.67
CA GLY A 326 11.40 28.48 17.75
C GLY A 326 11.70 27.97 19.17
N GLN A 327 10.72 28.09 20.08
CA GLN A 327 10.77 27.48 21.41
C GLN A 327 9.72 26.36 21.52
N GLY A 328 9.87 25.51 22.51
CA GLY A 328 8.93 24.42 22.76
C GLY A 328 8.86 24.01 24.22
N CYS A 329 7.84 23.23 24.53
CA CYS A 329 7.59 22.62 25.82
C CYS A 329 7.37 21.13 25.64
N ARG A 330 8.24 20.32 26.23
CA ARG A 330 7.97 18.90 26.41
C ARG A 330 7.34 18.66 27.77
N ILE A 331 6.21 17.97 27.79
CA ILE A 331 5.53 17.55 29.02
C ILE A 331 6.16 16.24 29.49
N ASP A 332 7.00 16.34 30.53
CA ASP A 332 7.68 15.20 31.14
C ASP A 332 7.39 15.17 32.63
N VAL A 333 6.77 14.10 33.13
CA VAL A 333 6.36 13.91 34.54
C VAL A 333 5.88 15.21 35.21
N MET A 334 4.95 15.91 34.56
CA MET A 334 4.32 17.16 35.04
C MET A 334 5.20 18.43 35.04
N GLU A 335 6.32 18.45 34.32
CA GLU A 335 7.14 19.65 34.11
C GLU A 335 7.28 20.00 32.62
N CYS A 336 7.31 21.30 32.34
CA CYS A 336 7.61 21.83 31.01
C CYS A 336 9.11 21.97 30.82
N VAL A 337 9.70 21.08 30.03
CA VAL A 337 11.12 21.19 29.66
C VAL A 337 11.23 22.05 28.41
N GLN A 338 11.88 23.22 28.55
CA GLN A 338 12.07 24.17 27.46
C GLN A 338 13.01 23.61 26.38
N GLU A 339 12.51 23.52 25.16
CA GLU A 339 13.30 23.18 23.97
C GLU A 339 13.58 24.44 23.14
N HIS A 340 14.80 24.58 22.63
CA HIS A 340 15.16 25.66 21.71
C HIS A 340 15.60 25.08 20.36
N ARG A 341 14.77 25.25 19.33
CA ARG A 341 15.04 24.83 17.96
C ARG A 341 15.18 26.09 17.10
N PRO A 342 16.41 26.55 16.75
CA PRO A 342 16.58 27.79 16.00
C PRO A 342 15.91 27.71 14.61
N PRO A 343 15.38 28.82 14.08
CA PRO A 343 14.71 28.85 12.78
C PRO A 343 15.62 28.28 11.68
N GLY A 344 15.18 27.21 11.02
CA GLY A 344 15.81 26.70 9.80
C GLY A 344 15.51 27.61 8.62
N ALA A 345 16.46 27.79 7.71
CA ALA A 345 16.14 28.25 6.36
C ALA A 345 16.01 27.00 5.48
N TRP A 346 14.92 26.81 4.76
CA TRP A 346 14.74 25.67 3.86
C TRP A 346 14.96 26.11 2.41
N ARG A 347 15.49 25.22 1.57
CA ARG A 347 15.70 25.49 0.15
C ARG A 347 15.23 24.31 -0.69
N PHE A 348 14.64 24.61 -1.84
CA PHE A 348 14.42 23.61 -2.87
C PHE A 348 15.75 23.31 -3.56
N VAL A 349 16.14 22.03 -3.54
CA VAL A 349 17.31 21.51 -4.23
C VAL A 349 16.83 20.78 -5.46
N THR A 350 17.04 21.41 -6.62
CA THR A 350 16.67 20.84 -7.91
C THR A 350 17.56 19.65 -8.21
N ALA A 351 16.93 18.53 -8.56
CA ALA A 351 17.57 17.33 -9.05
C ALA A 351 17.64 17.34 -10.58
N THR A 352 18.53 16.52 -11.13
CA THR A 352 18.60 16.31 -12.58
C THR A 352 17.49 15.35 -13.03
N ALA A 353 16.75 15.75 -14.07
CA ALA A 353 15.80 14.90 -14.77
C ALA A 353 16.37 14.56 -16.16
N ASP A 354 16.90 13.35 -16.29
CA ASP A 354 17.48 12.82 -17.52
C ASP A 354 16.39 12.14 -18.38
N ASP A 355 16.73 11.89 -19.65
CA ASP A 355 15.91 11.10 -20.59
C ASP A 355 14.44 11.57 -20.73
N LEU A 356 14.20 12.87 -20.56
CA LEU A 356 12.86 13.45 -20.62
C LEU A 356 12.19 13.12 -21.97
N ALA A 357 11.06 12.42 -21.90
CA ALA A 357 10.19 12.12 -23.02
C ALA A 357 8.75 12.52 -22.69
N VAL A 358 8.02 13.00 -23.70
CA VAL A 358 6.57 13.14 -23.61
C VAL A 358 5.96 11.84 -24.13
N ASP A 359 5.40 11.04 -23.23
CA ASP A 359 4.90 9.68 -23.53
C ASP A 359 3.59 9.73 -24.31
N ALA A 360 2.67 10.59 -23.84
CA ALA A 360 1.31 10.63 -24.32
C ALA A 360 0.71 12.04 -24.28
N HIS A 361 -0.21 12.29 -25.22
CA HIS A 361 -1.04 13.50 -25.29
C HIS A 361 -2.51 13.12 -25.46
N LEU A 362 -3.39 13.81 -24.73
CA LEU A 362 -4.82 13.82 -24.97
C LEU A 362 -5.27 15.26 -25.24
N GLY A 363 -6.15 15.48 -26.21
CA GLY A 363 -6.73 16.79 -26.47
C GLY A 363 -5.73 17.84 -26.96
N SER A 364 -5.97 19.12 -26.62
CA SER A 364 -5.14 20.26 -27.01
C SER A 364 -4.10 20.53 -25.92
N SER A 365 -2.84 20.21 -26.22
CA SER A 365 -1.70 20.45 -25.33
C SER A 365 -0.46 20.89 -26.11
N GLN A 366 0.35 21.76 -25.51
CA GLN A 366 1.64 22.20 -26.04
C GLN A 366 2.72 22.08 -24.96
N VAL A 367 3.82 21.42 -25.28
CA VAL A 367 4.99 21.27 -24.40
C VAL A 367 6.18 21.92 -25.08
N SER A 368 6.84 22.85 -24.40
CA SER A 368 8.11 23.43 -24.85
C SER A 368 9.25 22.77 -24.07
N PRO A 369 10.19 22.10 -24.75
CA PRO A 369 11.33 21.47 -24.08
C PRO A 369 12.21 22.52 -23.40
N GLY A 370 12.74 22.19 -22.22
CA GLY A 370 13.67 23.05 -21.49
C GLY A 370 15.08 23.09 -22.09
N ILE A 371 15.94 23.93 -21.52
CA ILE A 371 17.37 24.01 -21.87
C ILE A 371 18.15 23.12 -20.88
N GLY A 372 18.71 21.99 -21.35
CA GLY A 372 19.54 21.08 -20.55
C GLY A 372 18.79 19.85 -20.00
N ASP A 373 19.36 19.22 -18.97
CA ASP A 373 18.82 18.02 -18.31
C ASP A 373 17.79 18.44 -17.24
N GLY A 374 16.52 18.63 -17.64
CA GLY A 374 15.45 19.11 -16.76
C GLY A 374 14.05 18.98 -17.36
N LEU A 375 13.02 19.17 -16.52
CA LEU A 375 11.61 19.17 -16.90
C LEU A 375 11.27 20.31 -17.90
N PRO A 376 10.13 20.24 -18.63
CA PRO A 376 9.74 21.25 -19.60
C PRO A 376 9.67 22.67 -19.03
N GLU A 377 10.14 23.67 -19.78
CA GLU A 377 10.06 25.09 -19.37
C GLU A 377 8.62 25.61 -19.39
N ARG A 378 7.79 25.05 -20.27
CA ARG A 378 6.40 25.47 -20.47
C ARG A 378 5.49 24.32 -20.90
N ILE A 379 4.34 24.20 -20.24
CA ILE A 379 3.25 23.31 -20.63
C ILE A 379 1.95 24.12 -20.69
N GLU A 380 1.21 23.98 -21.77
CA GLU A 380 -0.11 24.59 -21.95
C GLU A 380 -1.14 23.50 -22.23
N LEU A 381 -2.23 23.49 -21.48
CA LEU A 381 -3.35 22.58 -21.66
C LEU A 381 -4.62 23.39 -21.92
N GLU A 382 -5.39 23.02 -22.94
CA GLU A 382 -6.70 23.62 -23.25
C GLU A 382 -7.77 22.54 -23.32
N SER A 383 -8.84 22.65 -22.54
CA SER A 383 -9.94 21.68 -22.50
C SER A 383 -11.28 22.32 -22.90
N ARG A 384 -12.18 21.48 -23.45
CA ARG A 384 -13.58 21.81 -23.71
C ARG A 384 -14.48 20.91 -22.87
N PRO A 385 -15.73 21.31 -22.58
CA PRO A 385 -16.65 20.47 -21.81
C PRO A 385 -16.83 19.09 -22.45
N GLY A 386 -16.57 18.04 -21.65
CA GLY A 386 -16.60 16.65 -22.10
C GLY A 386 -15.41 16.22 -22.96
N SER A 387 -14.37 17.05 -23.11
CA SER A 387 -13.15 16.75 -23.85
C SER A 387 -11.92 17.22 -23.04
N PRO A 388 -11.42 16.37 -22.13
CA PRO A 388 -10.24 16.69 -21.33
C PRO A 388 -8.99 16.81 -22.20
N SER A 389 -7.99 17.52 -21.68
CA SER A 389 -6.64 17.55 -22.25
C SER A 389 -5.64 17.06 -21.22
N ALA A 390 -4.68 16.27 -21.66
CA ALA A 390 -3.67 15.71 -20.77
C ALA A 390 -2.31 15.56 -21.45
N VAL A 391 -1.27 15.56 -20.64
CA VAL A 391 0.09 15.22 -21.04
C VAL A 391 0.76 14.36 -19.98
N GLU A 392 1.57 13.41 -20.41
CA GLU A 392 2.37 12.57 -19.52
C GLU A 392 3.86 12.72 -19.85
N LEU A 393 4.66 12.99 -18.82
CA LEU A 393 6.10 13.16 -18.89
C LEU A 393 6.78 11.94 -18.26
N LEU A 394 7.74 11.36 -18.97
CA LEU A 394 8.65 10.32 -18.51
C LEU A 394 10.05 10.92 -18.32
N PHE A 395 10.73 10.61 -17.23
CA PHE A 395 12.13 11.01 -17.02
C PHE A 395 12.81 10.09 -16.01
N THR A 396 14.13 10.14 -15.95
CA THR A 396 14.94 9.40 -14.98
C THR A 396 15.61 10.36 -13.99
N THR A 397 15.65 10.02 -12.71
CA THR A 397 16.40 10.76 -11.69
C THR A 397 17.60 9.94 -11.21
N ARG A 398 18.73 10.61 -10.91
CA ARG A 398 19.94 9.95 -10.37
C ARG A 398 19.99 9.92 -8.85
N GLU A 399 19.13 10.70 -8.22
CA GLU A 399 19.05 10.90 -6.77
C GLU A 399 17.59 10.83 -6.36
N ALA A 400 17.32 10.43 -5.12
CA ALA A 400 15.96 10.42 -4.61
C ALA A 400 15.37 11.84 -4.64
N VAL A 401 14.13 11.93 -5.10
CA VAL A 401 13.38 13.17 -5.21
C VAL A 401 12.08 13.06 -4.44
N SER A 402 11.60 14.18 -3.91
CA SER A 402 10.39 14.19 -3.09
C SER A 402 9.40 15.28 -3.48
N SER A 403 9.76 16.18 -4.38
CA SER A 403 9.01 17.41 -4.60
C SER A 403 9.05 17.88 -6.05
N LEU A 404 7.90 18.30 -6.55
CA LEU A 404 7.71 18.99 -7.82
C LEU A 404 7.44 20.47 -7.56
N GLN A 405 8.18 21.36 -8.21
CA GLN A 405 7.97 22.80 -8.13
C GLN A 405 7.60 23.37 -9.49
N PHE A 406 6.61 24.27 -9.57
CA PHE A 406 6.18 24.92 -10.82
C PHE A 406 5.36 26.17 -10.56
N ASP A 407 5.31 27.08 -11.52
CA ASP A 407 4.34 28.18 -11.57
C ASP A 407 3.13 27.79 -12.41
N TRP A 408 1.96 28.36 -12.11
CA TRP A 408 0.74 28.10 -12.87
C TRP A 408 -0.08 29.38 -13.13
N ARG A 409 -0.79 29.41 -14.25
CA ARG A 409 -1.75 30.48 -14.60
C ARG A 409 -2.90 29.93 -15.43
N PHE A 410 -4.13 30.15 -14.99
CA PHE A 410 -5.30 29.99 -15.83
C PHE A 410 -5.32 31.10 -16.88
N ILE A 411 -5.27 30.72 -18.15
CA ILE A 411 -5.24 31.64 -19.30
C ILE A 411 -6.58 31.69 -20.04
N GLY A 412 -7.58 30.92 -19.58
CA GLY A 412 -8.96 30.96 -20.05
C GLY A 412 -9.97 31.19 -18.92
N ASP A 413 -11.17 31.63 -19.31
CA ASP A 413 -12.27 31.94 -18.37
C ASP A 413 -13.15 30.72 -18.02
N GLY A 414 -12.94 29.59 -18.70
CA GLY A 414 -13.69 28.36 -18.46
C GLY A 414 -13.42 27.73 -17.10
N GLU A 415 -14.48 27.31 -16.41
CA GLU A 415 -14.37 26.50 -15.19
C GLU A 415 -13.64 25.19 -15.47
N SER A 416 -12.62 24.91 -14.68
CA SER A 416 -11.76 23.76 -14.91
C SER A 416 -11.05 23.25 -13.67
N LEU A 417 -10.61 21.99 -13.78
CA LEU A 417 -9.84 21.29 -12.77
C LEU A 417 -8.62 20.65 -13.41
N LEU A 418 -7.43 21.06 -12.99
CA LEU A 418 -6.18 20.35 -13.24
C LEU A 418 -5.99 19.27 -12.17
N ARG A 419 -5.62 18.06 -12.57
CA ARG A 419 -5.11 16.99 -11.71
C ARG A 419 -3.67 16.67 -12.11
N ILE A 420 -2.85 16.40 -11.11
CA ILE A 420 -1.42 16.16 -11.23
C ILE A 420 -1.14 14.81 -10.58
N PHE A 421 -0.50 13.93 -11.33
CA PHE A 421 -0.16 12.57 -10.94
C PHE A 421 1.36 12.39 -10.96
N ALA A 422 1.88 11.61 -10.02
CA ALA A 422 3.25 11.13 -10.03
C ALA A 422 3.24 9.61 -9.82
N ASP A 423 3.87 8.87 -10.73
CA ASP A 423 3.87 7.40 -10.75
C ASP A 423 2.46 6.83 -10.49
N GLU A 424 1.51 7.32 -11.30
CA GLU A 424 0.07 6.94 -11.26
C GLU A 424 -0.72 7.42 -10.03
N ARG A 425 -0.04 7.98 -9.04
CA ARG A 425 -0.64 8.47 -7.80
C ARG A 425 -1.04 9.93 -7.93
N LEU A 426 -2.28 10.28 -7.56
CA LEU A 426 -2.72 11.69 -7.49
C LEU A 426 -1.89 12.43 -6.42
N VAL A 427 -1.20 13.50 -6.82
CA VAL A 427 -0.32 14.30 -5.94
C VAL A 427 -0.71 15.76 -5.82
N GLY A 428 -1.61 16.25 -6.67
CA GLY A 428 -2.09 17.63 -6.57
C GLY A 428 -3.23 17.96 -7.51
N MET A 429 -3.96 19.04 -7.18
CA MET A 429 -5.12 19.50 -7.93
C MET A 429 -5.23 21.02 -7.92
N LEU A 430 -5.67 21.62 -9.04
CA LEU A 430 -5.94 23.06 -9.14
C LEU A 430 -7.32 23.31 -9.76
N ASP A 431 -8.24 23.99 -9.07
CA ASP A 431 -9.59 24.30 -9.56
C ASP A 431 -9.80 25.80 -9.76
N ARG A 432 -10.15 26.19 -10.99
CA ARG A 432 -10.37 27.58 -11.38
C ARG A 432 -11.51 28.28 -10.61
N ARG A 433 -12.48 27.53 -10.08
CA ARG A 433 -13.65 28.07 -9.39
C ARG A 433 -13.31 28.63 -8.01
N THR A 434 -12.28 28.08 -7.38
CA THR A 434 -11.87 28.41 -6.01
C THR A 434 -10.53 29.13 -5.98
N LEU A 435 -9.68 28.93 -6.99
CA LEU A 435 -8.34 29.49 -7.09
C LEU A 435 -8.31 30.83 -7.86
N PRO A 436 -7.30 31.70 -7.58
CA PRO A 436 -7.04 32.91 -8.35
C PRO A 436 -6.57 32.59 -9.77
N GLU A 437 -6.38 33.61 -10.61
CA GLU A 437 -5.95 33.44 -12.00
C GLU A 437 -4.55 32.81 -12.12
N ARG A 438 -3.66 32.97 -11.14
CA ARG A 438 -2.28 32.43 -11.19
C ARG A 438 -1.71 32.13 -9.81
N SER A 439 -0.65 31.31 -9.79
CA SER A 439 0.15 31.04 -8.60
C SER A 439 0.80 32.33 -8.08
N PRO A 440 0.76 32.59 -6.76
CA PRO A 440 1.38 33.78 -6.18
C PRO A 440 2.88 33.60 -5.86
N VAL A 441 3.30 32.35 -5.72
CA VAL A 441 4.67 31.84 -5.57
C VAL A 441 4.76 30.52 -6.33
N PRO A 442 5.96 30.00 -6.63
CA PRO A 442 6.10 28.66 -7.17
C PRO A 442 5.33 27.65 -6.30
N GLN A 443 4.36 26.98 -6.92
CA GLN A 443 3.68 25.84 -6.34
C GLN A 443 4.71 24.77 -6.08
N ARG A 444 4.73 24.24 -4.87
CA ARG A 444 5.44 23.01 -4.55
C ARG A 444 4.40 21.93 -4.29
N LEU A 445 4.63 20.74 -4.79
CA LEU A 445 3.84 19.54 -4.55
C LEU A 445 4.77 18.46 -4.04
N HIS A 446 4.39 17.81 -2.94
CA HIS A 446 5.11 16.65 -2.45
C HIS A 446 4.70 15.40 -3.25
N LEU A 447 5.70 14.61 -3.62
CA LEU A 447 5.52 13.42 -4.45
C LEU A 447 5.59 12.11 -3.63
N GLY A 448 5.85 12.19 -2.34
CA GLY A 448 6.39 11.06 -1.57
C GLY A 448 7.89 10.91 -1.85
N GLN A 449 8.56 9.97 -1.18
CA GLN A 449 9.94 9.63 -1.52
C GLN A 449 9.94 8.81 -2.82
N LEU A 450 10.41 9.40 -3.91
CA LEU A 450 10.63 8.70 -5.16
C LEU A 450 12.11 8.28 -5.21
N PRO A 451 12.42 6.98 -5.31
CA PRO A 451 13.80 6.49 -5.36
C PRO A 451 14.49 6.93 -6.65
N PRO A 452 15.83 6.90 -6.74
CA PRO A 452 16.51 7.09 -8.02
C PRO A 452 16.00 6.09 -9.05
N GLY A 453 15.50 6.58 -10.20
CA GLY A 453 14.89 5.70 -11.19
C GLY A 453 14.05 6.44 -12.22
N GLY A 454 13.30 5.66 -13.01
CA GLY A 454 12.36 6.18 -14.00
C GLY A 454 11.04 6.55 -13.34
N HIS A 455 10.54 7.76 -13.63
CA HIS A 455 9.27 8.27 -13.08
C HIS A 455 8.38 8.88 -14.17
N ARG A 456 7.11 9.02 -13.81
CA ARG A 456 6.03 9.58 -14.62
C ARG A 456 5.40 10.78 -13.91
N ILE A 457 5.19 11.88 -14.62
CA ILE A 457 4.33 13.00 -14.19
C ILE A 457 3.18 13.17 -15.17
N GLY A 458 1.97 12.92 -14.70
CA GLY A 458 0.73 13.08 -15.47
C GLY A 458 0.05 14.41 -15.14
N LEU A 459 -0.37 15.16 -16.15
CA LEU A 459 -1.12 16.41 -16.01
C LEU A 459 -2.41 16.31 -16.81
N ARG A 460 -3.58 16.45 -16.16
CA ARG A 460 -4.89 16.37 -16.80
C ARG A 460 -5.75 17.57 -16.46
N LEU A 461 -6.21 18.31 -17.47
CA LEU A 461 -7.17 19.41 -17.36
C LEU A 461 -8.55 18.96 -17.84
N ASP A 462 -9.55 19.08 -16.96
CA ASP A 462 -10.97 18.90 -17.27
C ASP A 462 -11.70 20.24 -17.28
N GLY A 463 -12.35 20.58 -18.39
CA GLY A 463 -13.29 21.71 -18.49
C GLY A 463 -14.73 21.30 -18.20
N PHE A 464 -15.46 22.10 -17.41
CA PHE A 464 -16.84 21.79 -17.00
C PHE A 464 -17.89 22.71 -17.61
N ALA A 465 -17.52 23.92 -18.03
CA ALA A 465 -18.43 24.94 -18.56
C ALA A 465 -18.41 25.00 -20.09
N GLU A 466 -19.40 25.67 -20.70
CA GLU A 466 -19.44 25.90 -22.17
C GLU A 466 -18.25 26.74 -22.69
N THR A 467 -17.61 27.51 -21.80
CA THR A 467 -16.43 28.30 -22.14
C THR A 467 -15.18 27.42 -22.07
N PRO A 468 -14.30 27.43 -23.10
CA PRO A 468 -13.05 26.68 -23.07
C PRO A 468 -12.19 27.03 -21.86
N ALA A 469 -11.62 26.01 -21.24
CA ALA A 469 -10.69 26.13 -20.13
C ALA A 469 -9.25 26.05 -20.65
N ALA A 470 -8.35 26.80 -20.03
CA ALA A 470 -6.94 26.73 -20.39
C ALA A 470 -6.04 27.07 -19.20
N ILE A 471 -4.94 26.33 -19.05
CA ILE A 471 -3.93 26.56 -18.01
C ILE A 471 -2.51 26.48 -18.60
N LEU A 472 -1.64 27.34 -18.09
CA LEU A 472 -0.23 27.44 -18.38
C LEU A 472 0.57 27.04 -17.14
N LEU A 473 1.52 26.12 -17.29
CA LEU A 473 2.50 25.74 -16.27
C LEU A 473 3.90 26.13 -16.75
N THR A 474 4.71 26.71 -15.85
CA THR A 474 6.08 27.17 -16.16
C THR A 474 7.05 26.86 -15.02
N GLU A 475 8.35 27.00 -15.26
CA GLU A 475 9.40 26.86 -14.23
C GLU A 475 9.37 25.48 -13.51
N MET A 476 8.96 24.44 -14.23
CA MET A 476 8.82 23.09 -13.69
C MET A 476 10.18 22.52 -13.32
N ARG A 477 10.31 22.06 -12.08
CA ARG A 477 11.53 21.47 -11.52
C ARG A 477 11.17 20.31 -10.60
N ILE A 478 11.95 19.24 -10.66
CA ILE A 478 11.87 18.15 -9.69
C ILE A 478 13.07 18.19 -8.76
N GLY A 479 12.92 17.69 -7.54
CA GLY A 479 13.99 17.70 -6.56
C GLY A 479 13.50 17.36 -5.17
N ARG A 480 14.17 17.90 -4.16
CA ARG A 480 13.81 17.73 -2.75
C ARG A 480 13.92 19.06 -2.01
N VAL A 481 13.28 19.17 -0.86
CA VAL A 481 13.44 20.31 0.04
C VAL A 481 14.43 19.94 1.13
N GLU A 482 15.47 20.77 1.32
CA GLU A 482 16.51 20.54 2.33
C GLU A 482 16.60 21.71 3.31
N ARG A 483 16.91 21.41 4.58
CA ARG A 483 17.23 22.42 5.58
C ARG A 483 18.64 22.96 5.35
N VAL A 484 18.76 24.26 5.18
CA VAL A 484 20.02 25.01 5.18
C VAL A 484 20.43 25.24 6.62
N GLU A 485 21.42 24.49 7.09
CA GLU A 485 22.06 24.76 8.37
C GLU A 485 22.78 26.11 8.30
N ASN A 486 22.45 27.03 9.21
CA ASN A 486 23.21 28.27 9.36
C ASN A 486 24.64 27.90 9.78
N ALA A 487 25.61 28.17 8.89
CA ALA A 487 27.04 27.97 9.13
C ALA A 487 27.49 28.73 10.40
N GLY A 488 27.56 28.02 11.53
CA GLY A 488 27.93 28.61 12.82
C GLY A 488 27.53 27.81 14.05
N LEU A 489 26.60 26.86 13.94
CA LEU A 489 26.35 25.87 14.99
C LEU A 489 26.85 24.53 14.47
N GLY A 490 27.70 23.85 15.24
CA GLY A 490 28.17 22.50 14.91
C GLY A 490 26.98 21.55 14.72
N PRO A 491 27.22 20.32 14.21
CA PRO A 491 26.15 19.36 13.91
C PRO A 491 25.23 19.30 15.12
N GLN A 492 24.01 19.81 14.96
CA GLN A 492 23.02 19.62 16.00
C GLN A 492 22.80 18.11 16.01
N THR A 493 23.18 17.49 17.12
CA THR A 493 22.76 16.13 17.41
C THR A 493 21.27 16.07 17.12
N LEU A 494 20.88 15.30 16.09
CA LEU A 494 19.53 14.78 15.96
C LEU A 494 19.07 14.39 17.36
N ASP A 495 17.82 14.72 17.74
CA ASP A 495 17.26 14.28 19.02
C ASP A 495 17.67 12.81 19.21
N PRO A 496 18.37 12.45 20.30
CA PRO A 496 18.78 11.08 20.55
C PRO A 496 17.63 10.07 20.44
N ARG A 497 16.37 10.52 20.54
CA ARG A 497 15.15 9.71 20.34
C ARG A 497 14.75 9.51 18.88
N LEU A 498 15.20 10.35 17.93
CA LEU A 498 15.10 10.08 16.49
C LEU A 498 16.08 8.97 16.04
N ALA A 499 17.06 8.62 16.89
CA ALA A 499 17.87 7.41 16.70
C ALA A 499 17.15 6.14 17.18
N ASP A 500 16.11 6.29 18.02
CA ASP A 500 15.20 5.24 18.49
C ASP A 500 13.84 5.26 17.75
N CYS A 501 13.68 6.10 16.71
CA CYS A 501 12.73 5.75 15.66
C CYS A 501 13.21 4.41 15.12
N PRO A 502 12.40 3.34 15.16
CA PRO A 502 12.78 2.18 14.39
C PRO A 502 12.97 2.73 12.96
N ARG A 503 14.20 2.64 12.44
CA ARG A 503 14.30 2.33 11.02
C ARG A 503 13.39 1.13 10.92
N LEU A 504 12.23 1.33 10.30
CA LEU A 504 11.41 0.20 9.94
C LEU A 504 12.40 -0.73 9.26
N ALA A 505 12.51 -1.92 9.87
CA ALA A 505 13.51 -2.84 9.42
C ALA A 505 13.27 -3.04 7.91
N ASP A 506 14.36 -3.20 7.22
CA ASP A 506 14.37 -3.48 5.80
C ASP A 506 15.09 -4.82 5.85
N THR A 507 14.32 -5.82 6.31
CA THR A 507 14.87 -7.10 6.77
C THR A 507 15.53 -7.82 5.60
N ASP A 508 14.99 -7.65 4.39
CA ASP A 508 15.54 -8.16 3.13
C ASP A 508 16.49 -7.17 2.40
N GLY A 509 16.40 -5.86 2.68
CA GLY A 509 17.27 -4.83 2.10
C GLY A 509 16.82 -4.30 0.73
N ASP A 510 15.56 -4.48 0.34
CA ASP A 510 15.02 -4.03 -0.95
C ASP A 510 14.70 -2.52 -1.02
N GLY A 511 14.71 -1.85 0.15
CA GLY A 511 14.46 -0.42 0.29
C GLY A 511 12.99 -0.02 0.45
N LEU A 512 12.09 -0.99 0.54
CA LEU A 512 10.84 -0.90 1.27
C LEU A 512 11.15 -1.04 2.76
N ASP A 513 10.12 -1.07 3.59
CA ASP A 513 10.34 -1.33 5.01
C ASP A 513 9.33 -2.33 5.50
N ASP A 514 9.62 -3.03 6.59
CA ASP A 514 8.89 -4.15 7.21
C ASP A 514 7.40 -3.89 7.57
N LEU A 515 6.82 -2.78 7.11
CA LEU A 515 5.40 -2.43 7.24
C LEU A 515 4.75 -2.11 5.89
N ARG A 516 5.55 -1.97 4.84
CA ARG A 516 5.20 -1.60 3.46
C ARG A 516 5.71 -2.62 2.46
N ASP A 517 6.79 -3.30 2.82
CA ASP A 517 7.19 -4.55 2.23
C ASP A 517 6.04 -5.52 2.45
N PRO A 518 5.45 -6.08 1.38
CA PRO A 518 4.49 -7.14 1.54
C PRO A 518 5.13 -8.46 1.96
N ASP A 519 6.46 -8.59 1.92
CA ASP A 519 7.30 -9.78 2.14
C ASP A 519 8.60 -9.36 2.86
N ASP A 520 8.45 -9.02 4.14
CA ASP A 520 9.45 -8.37 5.00
C ASP A 520 10.87 -9.03 4.95
N ASP A 521 10.97 -10.35 4.85
CA ASP A 521 12.25 -11.09 4.80
C ASP A 521 12.65 -11.62 3.41
N GLY A 522 11.84 -11.31 2.39
CA GLY A 522 12.12 -11.56 0.98
C GLY A 522 12.12 -13.05 0.63
N ASP A 523 11.38 -13.86 1.38
CA ASP A 523 11.29 -15.32 1.20
C ASP A 523 10.23 -15.75 0.17
N GLY A 524 9.49 -14.79 -0.38
CA GLY A 524 8.43 -14.98 -1.36
C GLY A 524 7.03 -14.95 -0.79
N PHE A 525 6.87 -14.98 0.53
CA PHE A 525 5.57 -15.08 1.19
C PHE A 525 5.14 -13.75 1.76
N ALA A 526 3.91 -13.36 1.41
CA ALA A 526 3.41 -12.12 1.96
C ALA A 526 3.21 -12.20 3.49
N ASP A 527 3.58 -11.18 4.27
CA ASP A 527 3.56 -11.21 5.76
C ASP A 527 2.21 -11.61 6.36
N ARG A 528 1.13 -11.36 5.62
CA ARG A 528 -0.23 -11.69 6.01
C ARG A 528 -0.48 -13.21 6.14
N ILE A 529 0.37 -14.03 5.54
CA ILE A 529 0.29 -15.50 5.56
C ILE A 529 1.55 -16.15 6.11
N ASP A 530 2.66 -15.43 6.22
CA ASP A 530 3.84 -15.88 6.94
C ASP A 530 3.65 -15.77 8.47
N PRO A 531 3.80 -16.88 9.23
CA PRO A 531 3.79 -16.83 10.70
C PRO A 531 4.95 -16.04 11.33
N GLU A 532 6.10 -15.89 10.67
CA GLU A 532 7.28 -15.17 11.16
C GLU A 532 7.93 -14.30 10.07
N PRO A 533 7.25 -13.25 9.60
CA PRO A 533 7.60 -12.45 8.41
C PRO A 533 8.96 -11.75 8.42
N ARG A 534 9.78 -11.91 9.46
CA ARG A 534 11.04 -11.18 9.62
C ARG A 534 12.22 -12.11 9.88
N ASP A 535 12.01 -13.39 9.67
CA ASP A 535 13.02 -14.41 9.91
C ASP A 535 13.34 -15.08 8.57
N PRO A 536 14.32 -14.56 7.80
CA PRO A 536 14.68 -15.14 6.51
C PRO A 536 15.21 -16.58 6.62
N GLU A 537 15.46 -17.07 7.85
CA GLU A 537 15.83 -18.46 8.10
C GLU A 537 14.60 -19.36 8.33
N ARG A 538 13.39 -18.81 8.46
CA ARG A 538 12.16 -19.54 8.79
C ARG A 538 11.09 -19.43 7.70
N VAL A 539 11.26 -20.30 6.72
CA VAL A 539 10.42 -20.36 5.53
C VAL A 539 9.06 -21.05 5.87
N PRO A 540 7.90 -20.58 5.36
CA PRO A 540 6.58 -21.19 5.59
C PRO A 540 6.51 -22.71 5.36
N ALA A 541 5.63 -23.41 6.08
CA ALA A 541 5.53 -24.86 5.88
C ALA A 541 5.04 -25.22 4.45
N ALA A 542 5.65 -26.25 3.87
CA ALA A 542 5.20 -26.85 2.62
C ALA A 542 3.76 -27.38 2.75
N GLY A 543 2.97 -27.15 1.71
CA GLY A 543 1.58 -27.60 1.62
C GLY A 543 1.41 -28.88 0.82
N ILE A 544 0.26 -29.53 0.99
CA ILE A 544 -0.11 -30.72 0.21
C ILE A 544 -0.93 -30.36 -1.02
N GLY A 545 -0.79 -31.13 -2.09
CA GLY A 545 -1.56 -30.91 -3.30
C GLY A 545 -1.84 -32.18 -4.08
N VAL A 546 -2.82 -32.12 -4.98
CA VAL A 546 -3.05 -33.16 -5.96
C VAL A 546 -3.33 -32.60 -7.34
N ARG A 547 -2.75 -33.24 -8.34
CA ARG A 547 -3.21 -33.10 -9.71
C ARG A 547 -4.41 -33.99 -9.96
N LEU A 548 -5.41 -33.44 -10.65
CA LEU A 548 -6.62 -34.13 -11.09
C LEU A 548 -6.56 -34.38 -12.61
N PRO A 549 -6.03 -35.53 -13.09
CA PRO A 549 -5.68 -35.68 -14.51
C PRO A 549 -6.90 -35.65 -15.44
N GLY A 550 -8.06 -36.12 -14.96
CA GLY A 550 -9.32 -36.07 -15.71
C GLY A 550 -9.88 -34.65 -15.86
N GLN A 551 -9.52 -33.74 -14.96
CA GLN A 551 -9.94 -32.33 -14.99
C GLN A 551 -8.87 -31.42 -15.58
N ARG A 552 -7.61 -31.89 -15.67
CA ARG A 552 -6.44 -31.12 -16.13
C ARG A 552 -6.23 -29.87 -15.27
N ARG A 553 -6.34 -30.02 -13.96
CA ARG A 553 -6.20 -28.96 -12.95
C ARG A 553 -5.47 -29.50 -11.73
N PHE A 554 -4.96 -28.58 -10.92
CA PHE A 554 -4.42 -28.84 -9.59
C PHE A 554 -5.40 -28.40 -8.52
N LEU A 555 -5.31 -29.07 -7.37
CA LEU A 555 -5.95 -28.72 -6.12
C LEU A 555 -4.79 -28.63 -5.12
N LEU A 556 -4.46 -27.43 -4.65
CA LEU A 556 -3.29 -27.15 -3.81
C LEU A 556 -3.78 -26.52 -2.51
N ASP A 557 -3.40 -27.09 -1.37
CA ASP A 557 -3.78 -26.64 -0.03
C ASP A 557 -2.99 -25.38 0.34
N THR A 558 -3.51 -24.22 -0.06
CA THR A 558 -2.83 -22.92 0.09
C THR A 558 -2.98 -22.28 1.47
N ASP A 559 -3.95 -22.72 2.26
CA ASP A 559 -4.19 -22.22 3.62
C ASP A 559 -3.74 -23.21 4.70
N ALA A 560 -3.09 -24.31 4.30
CA ALA A 560 -2.49 -25.33 5.14
C ALA A 560 -3.45 -25.94 6.18
N ASP A 561 -4.75 -25.97 5.88
CA ASP A 561 -5.78 -26.49 6.79
C ASP A 561 -5.95 -28.02 6.67
N LEU A 562 -5.21 -28.65 5.74
CA LEU A 562 -5.24 -30.07 5.40
C LEU A 562 -6.61 -30.56 4.92
N SER A 563 -7.42 -29.67 4.36
CA SER A 563 -8.79 -29.93 3.94
C SER A 563 -9.13 -29.25 2.62
N PRO A 564 -9.55 -30.01 1.59
CA PRO A 564 -9.77 -29.43 0.27
C PRO A 564 -10.96 -28.47 0.25
N SER A 565 -10.75 -27.28 -0.29
CA SER A 565 -11.75 -26.24 -0.48
C SER A 565 -11.91 -25.85 -1.97
N ASP A 566 -12.90 -24.99 -2.28
CA ASP A 566 -13.02 -24.43 -3.63
C ASP A 566 -11.92 -23.38 -3.92
N ALA A 567 -11.28 -22.81 -2.89
CA ALA A 567 -10.20 -21.84 -3.03
C ALA A 567 -8.89 -22.50 -3.51
N ASP A 568 -8.64 -23.72 -3.07
CA ASP A 568 -7.48 -24.56 -3.42
C ASP A 568 -7.42 -24.95 -4.91
N LEU A 569 -8.53 -24.76 -5.62
CA LEU A 569 -8.70 -25.27 -6.98
C LEU A 569 -8.13 -24.31 -8.02
N ARG A 570 -6.88 -24.55 -8.42
CA ARG A 570 -6.16 -23.71 -9.39
C ARG A 570 -6.85 -23.58 -10.74
N PRO A 571 -6.74 -22.42 -11.43
CA PRO A 571 -7.31 -22.23 -12.77
C PRO A 571 -6.85 -23.29 -13.79
N GLY A 572 -7.52 -23.41 -14.94
CA GLY A 572 -7.12 -24.39 -15.95
C GLY A 572 -8.02 -24.45 -17.17
N PRO A 573 -7.71 -25.30 -18.17
CA PRO A 573 -6.91 -26.53 -18.03
C PRO A 573 -5.38 -26.40 -18.29
N PHE A 574 -4.58 -27.19 -17.56
CA PHE A 574 -3.12 -27.29 -17.71
C PHE A 574 -2.66 -28.72 -18.09
N GLY A 575 -1.83 -28.81 -19.15
CA GLY A 575 -1.29 -30.04 -19.72
C GLY A 575 -2.30 -31.12 -20.16
N LEU A 576 -1.87 -32.37 -20.28
CA LEU A 576 -2.67 -33.51 -20.78
C LEU A 576 -2.88 -34.59 -19.72
N PRO A 577 -3.96 -35.42 -19.79
CA PRO A 577 -4.29 -36.37 -18.73
C PRO A 577 -3.24 -37.45 -18.40
N LEU A 578 -2.27 -37.69 -19.28
CA LEU A 578 -1.19 -38.68 -19.06
C LEU A 578 0.14 -38.04 -18.61
N ASP A 579 0.20 -36.71 -18.55
CA ASP A 579 1.37 -36.02 -18.03
C ASP A 579 1.52 -36.37 -16.53
N VAL A 580 2.75 -36.39 -16.04
CA VAL A 580 3.09 -36.64 -14.63
C VAL A 580 3.33 -35.30 -13.95
N ALA A 581 2.66 -35.05 -12.84
CA ALA A 581 2.83 -33.85 -12.02
C ALA A 581 4.17 -33.85 -11.29
N LEU A 582 4.71 -32.64 -11.15
CA LEU A 582 5.78 -32.25 -10.24
C LEU A 582 5.50 -30.79 -9.84
N ALA A 583 6.26 -30.29 -8.89
CA ALA A 583 6.26 -28.89 -8.47
C ALA A 583 7.69 -28.49 -8.18
N GLY A 584 7.92 -27.18 -8.20
CA GLY A 584 9.18 -26.57 -7.84
C GLY A 584 9.15 -25.08 -8.11
N ASP A 585 10.07 -24.34 -7.49
CA ASP A 585 10.26 -22.92 -7.72
C ASP A 585 11.04 -22.70 -9.02
N TRP A 586 10.30 -22.53 -10.13
CA TRP A 586 10.91 -22.36 -11.45
C TRP A 586 11.43 -20.93 -11.66
N ASN A 587 10.99 -20.00 -10.82
CA ASN A 587 11.05 -18.56 -11.03
C ASN A 587 11.99 -17.87 -10.02
N GLY A 588 12.41 -18.57 -8.97
CA GLY A 588 13.33 -18.15 -7.92
C GLY A 588 12.74 -17.15 -6.94
N ASP A 589 11.43 -17.26 -6.68
CA ASP A 589 10.72 -16.42 -5.71
C ASP A 589 10.39 -17.18 -4.41
N GLY A 590 10.96 -18.36 -4.20
CA GLY A 590 10.69 -19.17 -3.01
C GLY A 590 9.30 -19.82 -3.00
N ILE A 591 8.47 -19.66 -4.04
CA ILE A 591 7.14 -20.28 -4.14
C ILE A 591 7.18 -21.40 -5.19
N ASP A 592 6.69 -22.58 -4.82
CA ASP A 592 6.59 -23.68 -5.76
C ASP A 592 5.43 -23.50 -6.74
N GLU A 593 5.72 -23.68 -8.03
CA GLU A 593 4.70 -23.69 -9.06
C GLU A 593 4.55 -25.04 -9.74
N THR A 594 3.43 -25.19 -10.44
CA THR A 594 3.08 -26.50 -10.98
C THR A 594 3.84 -26.85 -12.25
N GLY A 595 4.40 -28.06 -12.28
CA GLY A 595 5.10 -28.62 -13.44
C GLY A 595 4.42 -29.88 -13.99
N LEU A 596 4.72 -30.18 -15.27
CA LEU A 596 4.30 -31.42 -15.91
C LEU A 596 5.40 -32.02 -16.78
N TYR A 597 5.67 -33.32 -16.59
CA TYR A 597 6.48 -34.10 -17.51
C TYR A 597 5.63 -34.91 -18.48
N ARG A 598 5.86 -34.70 -19.77
CA ARG A 598 5.24 -35.47 -20.85
C ARG A 598 6.23 -36.48 -21.42
N SER A 599 6.17 -37.69 -20.91
CA SER A 599 7.02 -38.81 -21.35
C SER A 599 6.97 -39.08 -22.86
N ALA A 600 5.82 -38.87 -23.52
CA ALA A 600 5.69 -39.07 -24.96
C ALA A 600 6.51 -38.08 -25.81
N GLU A 601 6.75 -36.88 -25.29
CA GLU A 601 7.54 -35.83 -25.93
C GLU A 601 8.94 -35.70 -25.32
N ARG A 602 9.14 -36.27 -24.13
CA ARG A 602 10.33 -36.16 -23.29
C ARG A 602 10.57 -34.72 -22.85
N ARG A 603 9.50 -33.98 -22.52
CA ARG A 603 9.60 -32.56 -22.19
C ARG A 603 8.92 -32.24 -20.88
N PHE A 604 9.49 -31.29 -20.17
CA PHE A 604 8.89 -30.60 -19.04
C PHE A 604 8.14 -29.38 -19.53
N TYR A 605 7.00 -29.11 -18.90
CA TYR A 605 6.16 -27.94 -19.08
C TYR A 605 6.01 -27.30 -17.70
N LEU A 606 6.64 -26.15 -17.51
CA LEU A 606 6.77 -25.50 -16.20
C LEU A 606 5.94 -24.22 -16.19
N ASP A 607 5.08 -24.08 -15.19
CA ASP A 607 4.18 -22.94 -15.02
C ASP A 607 4.89 -21.79 -14.30
N ALA A 608 5.98 -21.30 -14.88
CA ALA A 608 6.87 -20.31 -14.26
C ALA A 608 6.25 -18.90 -14.04
N ASP A 609 4.98 -18.70 -14.39
CA ASP A 609 4.21 -17.51 -14.04
C ASP A 609 3.10 -17.81 -13.01
N GLY A 610 3.10 -19.02 -12.45
CA GLY A 610 2.23 -19.51 -11.38
C GLY A 610 0.74 -19.60 -11.70
N ASN A 611 0.25 -19.15 -12.86
CA ASN A 611 -1.20 -18.85 -13.02
C ASN A 611 -2.13 -20.06 -13.27
N GLY A 612 -1.59 -21.28 -13.25
CA GLY A 612 -2.31 -22.52 -13.51
C GLY A 612 -2.83 -22.65 -14.95
N ARG A 613 -2.37 -21.81 -15.89
CA ARG A 613 -2.80 -21.79 -17.29
C ARG A 613 -1.60 -21.81 -18.22
N TRP A 614 -1.78 -22.52 -19.32
CA TRP A 614 -0.76 -22.49 -20.37
C TRP A 614 -0.71 -21.13 -21.07
N SER A 615 0.38 -20.39 -20.86
CA SER A 615 0.64 -19.07 -21.45
C SER A 615 1.95 -19.06 -22.26
N ALA A 616 2.29 -17.90 -22.85
CA ALA A 616 3.57 -17.72 -23.54
C ALA A 616 4.75 -17.48 -22.57
N SER A 617 4.44 -17.20 -21.30
CA SER A 617 5.42 -16.97 -20.23
C SER A 617 5.94 -18.28 -19.60
N ASN A 618 5.26 -19.41 -19.84
CA ASN A 618 5.63 -20.73 -19.32
C ASN A 618 6.88 -21.30 -20.02
N ARG A 619 7.69 -22.08 -19.29
CA ARG A 619 8.93 -22.68 -19.81
C ARG A 619 8.67 -24.11 -20.35
N ILE A 620 9.39 -24.48 -21.42
CA ILE A 620 9.38 -25.84 -21.99
C ILE A 620 10.81 -26.31 -22.17
N SER A 621 11.15 -27.47 -21.63
CA SER A 621 12.48 -28.06 -21.81
C SER A 621 12.69 -28.56 -23.23
N GLU A 622 13.95 -28.67 -23.66
CA GLU A 622 14.35 -29.56 -24.75
C GLU A 622 13.99 -31.04 -24.43
N PRO A 623 14.03 -31.96 -25.42
CA PRO A 623 13.81 -33.37 -25.15
C PRO A 623 14.85 -33.93 -24.16
N TYR A 624 14.42 -34.16 -22.92
CA TYR A 624 15.25 -34.51 -21.79
C TYR A 624 15.11 -36.00 -21.43
N GLY A 625 16.25 -36.69 -21.35
CA GLY A 625 16.35 -38.12 -21.02
C GLY A 625 15.79 -39.10 -22.07
N PRO A 626 15.73 -40.40 -21.72
CA PRO A 626 15.35 -41.47 -22.66
C PRO A 626 13.83 -41.59 -22.89
N GLY A 627 12.98 -40.93 -22.10
CA GLY A 627 11.52 -41.08 -22.11
C GLY A 627 11.02 -42.43 -21.58
N GLY A 628 9.74 -42.74 -21.79
CA GLY A 628 9.14 -44.02 -21.40
C GLY A 628 8.69 -44.07 -19.94
N SER A 629 9.28 -44.94 -19.13
CA SER A 629 8.95 -45.12 -17.70
C SER A 629 9.75 -44.23 -16.76
N ALA A 630 10.47 -43.23 -17.30
CA ALA A 630 11.16 -42.23 -16.49
C ALA A 630 10.15 -41.45 -15.64
N LEU A 631 10.54 -41.12 -14.41
CA LEU A 631 9.73 -40.38 -13.45
C LEU A 631 10.37 -38.99 -13.25
N PRO A 632 9.61 -37.90 -13.37
CA PRO A 632 10.15 -36.57 -13.12
C PRO A 632 10.49 -36.37 -11.65
N VAL A 633 11.50 -35.54 -11.43
CA VAL A 633 11.87 -34.94 -10.15
C VAL A 633 12.17 -33.47 -10.38
N ALA A 634 12.10 -32.69 -9.31
CA ALA A 634 12.61 -31.33 -9.21
C ALA A 634 13.28 -31.17 -7.85
N GLY A 635 14.17 -30.19 -7.78
CA GLY A 635 14.93 -29.82 -6.61
C GLY A 635 16.05 -28.84 -7.00
N ASP A 636 16.56 -28.08 -6.04
CA ASP A 636 17.74 -27.24 -6.22
C ASP A 636 19.00 -28.13 -6.18
N TRP A 637 19.48 -28.51 -7.37
CA TRP A 637 20.65 -29.38 -7.46
C TRP A 637 21.97 -28.61 -7.43
N ASN A 638 21.92 -27.28 -7.50
CA ASN A 638 23.07 -26.43 -7.79
C ASN A 638 23.34 -25.36 -6.71
N GLY A 639 22.40 -25.19 -5.78
CA GLY A 639 22.46 -24.32 -4.61
C GLY A 639 22.23 -22.85 -4.93
N ASP A 640 21.41 -22.55 -5.95
CA ASP A 640 21.08 -21.16 -6.34
C ASP A 640 19.68 -20.70 -5.92
N GLY A 641 18.97 -21.53 -5.16
CA GLY A 641 17.62 -21.27 -4.65
C GLY A 641 16.52 -21.45 -5.69
N ARG A 642 16.81 -22.07 -6.84
CA ARG A 642 15.81 -22.38 -7.88
C ARG A 642 15.75 -23.88 -8.10
N ASP A 643 14.55 -24.37 -8.39
CA ASP A 643 14.40 -25.78 -8.71
C ASP A 643 14.73 -26.08 -10.17
N GLU A 644 15.60 -27.08 -10.35
CA GLU A 644 15.90 -27.65 -11.65
C GLU A 644 15.16 -28.96 -11.90
N ILE A 645 14.98 -29.26 -13.19
CA ILE A 645 14.34 -30.49 -13.62
C ILE A 645 15.27 -31.70 -13.53
N GLY A 646 14.68 -32.87 -13.28
CA GLY A 646 15.41 -34.13 -13.37
C GLY A 646 14.52 -35.32 -13.68
N LEU A 647 15.16 -36.46 -13.95
CA LEU A 647 14.51 -37.74 -14.21
C LEU A 647 15.14 -38.85 -13.39
N PHE A 648 14.28 -39.61 -12.70
CA PHE A 648 14.63 -40.92 -12.20
C PHE A 648 14.31 -42.00 -13.25
N LEU A 649 15.24 -42.95 -13.43
CA LEU A 649 15.15 -44.07 -14.36
C LEU A 649 14.97 -45.38 -13.56
N PRO A 650 13.72 -45.85 -13.35
CA PRO A 650 13.44 -46.97 -12.46
C PRO A 650 14.10 -48.29 -12.86
N ALA A 651 14.31 -48.51 -14.16
CA ALA A 651 14.93 -49.75 -14.65
C ALA A 651 16.42 -49.87 -14.25
N SER A 652 17.11 -48.74 -14.09
CA SER A 652 18.53 -48.70 -13.76
C SER A 652 18.81 -48.15 -12.36
N GLY A 653 17.82 -47.57 -11.67
CA GLY A 653 18.01 -46.89 -10.40
C GLY A 653 18.90 -45.65 -10.51
N ARG A 654 18.79 -44.88 -11.61
CA ARG A 654 19.67 -43.72 -11.87
C ARG A 654 18.87 -42.42 -11.91
N PHE A 655 19.44 -41.36 -11.36
CA PHE A 655 18.97 -39.99 -11.53
C PHE A 655 19.71 -39.32 -12.70
N VAL A 656 19.02 -38.46 -13.44
CA VAL A 656 19.57 -37.61 -14.51
C VAL A 656 19.05 -36.22 -14.19
N LEU A 657 19.91 -35.34 -13.70
CA LEU A 657 19.57 -34.02 -13.16
C LEU A 657 20.12 -32.96 -14.10
N ASP A 658 19.37 -31.88 -14.31
CA ASP A 658 19.79 -30.71 -15.08
C ASP A 658 20.60 -29.81 -14.14
N LEU A 659 21.93 -29.92 -14.18
CA LEU A 659 22.80 -29.25 -13.18
C LEU A 659 23.27 -27.87 -13.64
N ASP A 660 23.08 -27.53 -14.91
CA ASP A 660 23.45 -26.23 -15.47
C ASP A 660 22.23 -25.35 -15.79
N ALA A 661 21.04 -25.81 -15.38
CA ALA A 661 19.76 -25.12 -15.48
C ALA A 661 19.40 -24.65 -16.90
N ASP A 662 19.93 -25.33 -17.93
CA ASP A 662 19.75 -24.93 -19.33
C ASP A 662 18.44 -25.48 -19.97
N LEU A 663 17.70 -26.30 -19.21
CA LEU A 663 16.50 -27.03 -19.64
C LEU A 663 16.75 -27.96 -20.83
N GLY A 664 17.98 -28.43 -20.98
CA GLY A 664 18.46 -29.24 -22.08
C GLY A 664 19.38 -30.36 -21.61
N PRO A 665 19.68 -31.33 -22.48
CA PRO A 665 20.53 -32.44 -22.11
C PRO A 665 22.02 -32.11 -22.32
N SER A 666 22.82 -32.24 -21.27
CA SER A 666 24.28 -32.17 -21.36
C SER A 666 24.95 -33.56 -21.37
N SER A 667 26.19 -33.61 -21.86
CA SER A 667 26.94 -34.88 -21.95
C SER A 667 27.33 -35.47 -20.59
N ALA A 668 27.37 -34.64 -19.53
CA ALA A 668 27.62 -35.06 -18.16
C ALA A 668 26.37 -35.70 -17.54
N GLU A 669 25.21 -35.08 -17.76
CA GLU A 669 23.92 -35.49 -17.19
C GLU A 669 23.44 -36.82 -17.78
N THR A 670 23.75 -37.06 -19.05
CA THR A 670 23.38 -38.29 -19.76
C THR A 670 24.00 -39.56 -19.12
N GLN A 671 25.05 -39.45 -18.30
CA GLN A 671 25.62 -40.60 -17.57
C GLN A 671 24.76 -41.01 -16.35
N GLY A 672 24.05 -40.07 -15.74
CA GLY A 672 23.21 -40.25 -14.55
C GLY A 672 23.95 -40.67 -13.28
N ILE A 673 23.31 -40.49 -12.12
CA ILE A 673 23.84 -40.73 -10.78
C ILE A 673 23.26 -42.05 -10.21
N PRO A 674 24.09 -42.99 -9.73
CA PRO A 674 23.66 -44.33 -9.29
C PRO A 674 23.22 -44.41 -7.82
N PHE A 675 22.44 -43.45 -7.32
CA PHE A 675 21.95 -43.50 -5.93
C PHE A 675 20.77 -44.50 -5.75
N GLY A 676 19.89 -44.59 -6.74
CA GLY A 676 18.62 -45.28 -6.58
C GLY A 676 18.65 -46.81 -6.72
N LEU A 677 17.55 -47.42 -6.28
CA LEU A 677 17.30 -48.85 -6.43
C LEU A 677 16.41 -49.14 -7.65
N PRO A 678 16.65 -50.23 -8.40
CA PRO A 678 15.73 -50.65 -9.45
C PRO A 678 14.30 -50.83 -8.92
N ASP A 679 13.32 -50.42 -9.73
CA ASP A 679 11.88 -50.45 -9.44
C ASP A 679 11.42 -49.57 -8.26
N ALA A 680 12.28 -48.67 -7.75
CA ALA A 680 11.87 -47.66 -6.77
C ALA A 680 11.15 -46.48 -7.44
N GLN A 681 10.64 -45.56 -6.61
CA GLN A 681 10.14 -44.24 -7.00
C GLN A 681 11.10 -43.18 -6.44
N PRO A 682 11.30 -42.04 -7.11
CA PRO A 682 12.09 -40.97 -6.53
C PRO A 682 11.37 -40.35 -5.34
N LEU A 683 12.15 -39.82 -4.41
CA LEU A 683 11.73 -39.02 -3.28
C LEU A 683 12.88 -38.04 -3.02
N VAL A 684 12.69 -36.76 -3.23
CA VAL A 684 13.74 -35.73 -3.18
C VAL A 684 13.27 -34.67 -2.19
N GLY A 685 14.20 -34.13 -1.42
CA GLY A 685 14.01 -33.07 -0.45
C GLY A 685 15.35 -32.69 0.19
N ASP A 686 15.49 -31.50 0.76
CA ASP A 686 16.62 -31.12 1.61
C ASP A 686 16.58 -31.88 2.96
N TRP A 687 17.26 -33.02 3.06
CA TRP A 687 17.21 -33.84 4.27
C TRP A 687 18.15 -33.35 5.36
N ASP A 688 19.22 -32.66 4.97
CA ASP A 688 20.33 -32.28 5.85
C ASP A 688 20.38 -30.79 6.21
N GLY A 689 19.43 -30.01 5.69
CA GLY A 689 19.10 -28.63 6.00
C GLY A 689 20.19 -27.67 5.55
N ASP A 690 20.84 -27.94 4.42
CA ASP A 690 21.87 -27.09 3.85
C ASP A 690 21.38 -26.19 2.71
N GLY A 691 20.11 -26.33 2.32
CA GLY A 691 19.44 -25.57 1.27
C GLY A 691 19.46 -26.25 -0.10
N ASP A 692 20.23 -27.32 -0.28
CA ASP A 692 20.28 -28.09 -1.53
C ASP A 692 19.36 -29.33 -1.45
N ASP A 693 18.71 -29.69 -2.56
CA ASP A 693 17.86 -30.89 -2.60
C ASP A 693 18.65 -32.20 -2.73
N ASP A 694 18.39 -33.11 -1.80
CA ASP A 694 19.09 -34.39 -1.72
C ASP A 694 18.33 -35.56 -2.36
N LEU A 695 19.10 -36.55 -2.81
CA LEU A 695 18.55 -37.73 -3.47
C LEU A 695 17.91 -38.72 -2.48
N GLY A 696 16.74 -39.22 -2.85
CA GLY A 696 16.09 -40.30 -2.10
C GLY A 696 15.26 -41.21 -3.00
N VAL A 697 14.97 -42.41 -2.50
CA VAL A 697 14.08 -43.36 -3.17
C VAL A 697 13.10 -44.04 -2.23
N TRP A 698 11.87 -44.20 -2.72
CA TRP A 698 10.78 -44.90 -2.06
C TRP A 698 10.52 -46.27 -2.70
N ARG A 699 10.44 -47.32 -1.88
CA ARG A 699 10.01 -48.66 -2.31
C ARG A 699 8.56 -48.91 -1.87
N PRO A 700 7.56 -48.67 -2.74
CA PRO A 700 6.16 -48.70 -2.35
C PRO A 700 5.66 -50.07 -1.89
N GLY A 701 6.26 -51.16 -2.39
CA GLY A 701 5.91 -52.53 -1.95
C GLY A 701 6.40 -52.88 -0.55
N GLU A 702 7.41 -52.17 -0.05
CA GLU A 702 8.01 -52.38 1.28
C GLU A 702 7.66 -51.28 2.28
N ALA A 703 7.03 -50.21 1.79
CA ALA A 703 6.75 -48.98 2.52
C ALA A 703 8.03 -48.44 3.18
N ARG A 704 9.11 -48.32 2.39
CA ARG A 704 10.47 -48.04 2.87
C ARG A 704 11.14 -46.93 2.07
N ALA A 705 11.71 -45.96 2.77
CA ALA A 705 12.53 -44.88 2.24
C ALA A 705 14.03 -45.21 2.37
N TYR A 706 14.82 -44.61 1.48
CA TYR A 706 16.29 -44.57 1.47
C TYR A 706 16.67 -43.13 1.10
N LEU A 707 17.30 -42.39 2.01
CA LEU A 707 17.59 -40.96 1.88
C LEU A 707 19.10 -40.74 1.98
N ASP A 708 19.65 -39.90 1.10
CA ASP A 708 21.04 -39.43 1.08
C ASP A 708 21.16 -38.32 2.13
N LEU A 709 21.75 -38.56 3.30
CA LEU A 709 21.73 -37.57 4.39
C LEU A 709 22.99 -36.70 4.47
N ASP A 710 23.95 -36.93 3.59
CA ASP A 710 25.21 -36.17 3.54
C ASP A 710 25.46 -35.52 2.17
N GLY A 711 24.42 -35.47 1.31
CA GLY A 711 24.41 -34.83 0.00
C GLY A 711 25.47 -35.30 -1.00
N ASP A 712 26.18 -36.41 -0.73
CA ASP A 712 27.31 -36.84 -1.54
C ASP A 712 26.89 -37.57 -2.84
N ARG A 713 25.58 -37.75 -3.03
CA ARG A 713 24.92 -38.40 -4.17
C ARG A 713 25.26 -39.87 -4.27
N ARG A 714 25.65 -40.51 -3.16
CA ARG A 714 26.14 -41.87 -3.10
C ARG A 714 25.77 -42.58 -1.80
N TRP A 715 24.87 -43.56 -1.98
CA TRP A 715 24.44 -44.46 -0.91
C TRP A 715 25.58 -45.07 -0.07
N THR A 716 25.62 -44.66 1.20
CA THR A 716 26.55 -45.06 2.26
C THR A 716 25.75 -45.39 3.52
N PRO A 717 25.53 -46.67 3.85
CA PRO A 717 24.66 -47.08 4.97
C PRO A 717 25.02 -46.52 6.36
N GLU A 718 26.26 -46.06 6.54
CA GLU A 718 26.76 -45.48 7.77
C GLU A 718 26.38 -44.00 7.98
N THR A 719 26.17 -43.25 6.90
CA THR A 719 25.79 -41.83 6.92
C THR A 719 24.33 -41.62 6.52
N ASP A 720 23.78 -42.51 5.70
CA ASP A 720 22.40 -42.43 5.18
C ASP A 720 21.33 -43.07 6.03
N ALA A 721 20.07 -42.74 5.73
CA ALA A 721 18.91 -43.30 6.42
C ALA A 721 18.10 -44.29 5.58
N THR A 722 17.65 -45.36 6.23
CA THR A 722 16.54 -46.19 5.73
C THR A 722 15.57 -46.58 6.84
N PHE A 723 14.28 -46.39 6.58
CA PHE A 723 13.22 -46.66 7.56
C PHE A 723 11.91 -46.98 6.85
N ARG A 724 10.95 -47.52 7.62
CA ARG A 724 9.60 -47.79 7.10
C ARG A 724 8.67 -46.68 7.52
N LEU A 725 7.79 -46.29 6.61
CA LEU A 725 6.77 -45.27 6.83
C LEU A 725 5.44 -45.72 6.21
N GLY A 726 4.30 -45.40 6.81
CA GLY A 726 3.00 -45.76 6.23
C GLY A 726 2.78 -47.26 5.97
N GLN A 727 2.15 -47.59 4.85
CA GLN A 727 1.77 -48.96 4.46
C GLN A 727 2.10 -49.24 2.98
N PRO A 728 2.25 -50.53 2.59
CA PRO A 728 2.46 -50.89 1.19
C PRO A 728 1.36 -50.37 0.27
N GLY A 729 1.75 -49.68 -0.80
CA GLY A 729 0.84 -49.03 -1.74
C GLY A 729 0.57 -47.54 -1.48
N ASP A 730 1.05 -47.00 -0.36
CA ASP A 730 1.14 -45.56 -0.15
C ASP A 730 2.19 -44.94 -1.09
N ARG A 731 1.99 -43.67 -1.47
CA ARG A 731 2.90 -42.89 -2.32
C ARG A 731 3.62 -41.88 -1.42
N ALA A 732 4.95 -41.91 -1.40
CA ALA A 732 5.73 -40.94 -0.64
C ALA A 732 5.87 -39.60 -1.37
N LEU A 733 6.08 -38.55 -0.59
CA LEU A 733 6.38 -37.18 -0.98
C LEU A 733 7.25 -36.56 0.11
N ALA A 734 8.01 -35.53 -0.23
CA ALA A 734 8.82 -34.75 0.69
C ALA A 734 8.26 -33.33 0.78
N GLY A 735 8.61 -32.63 1.84
CA GLY A 735 8.34 -31.23 2.04
C GLY A 735 8.61 -30.85 3.50
N ASP A 736 9.04 -29.62 3.71
CA ASP A 736 9.21 -29.02 5.03
C ASP A 736 7.83 -28.79 5.67
N TRP A 737 7.30 -29.80 6.36
CA TRP A 737 5.93 -29.73 6.90
C TRP A 737 5.84 -28.82 8.13
N ASN A 738 6.98 -28.56 8.78
CA ASN A 738 7.05 -27.86 10.06
C ASN A 738 7.63 -26.43 9.95
N GLY A 739 8.18 -26.05 8.79
CA GLY A 739 8.78 -24.75 8.51
C GLY A 739 10.16 -24.56 9.16
N ASP A 740 10.97 -25.61 9.29
CA ASP A 740 12.31 -25.56 9.90
C ASP A 740 13.47 -25.58 8.90
N GLY A 741 13.14 -25.51 7.60
CA GLY A 741 14.11 -25.53 6.51
C GLY A 741 14.65 -26.92 6.18
N ARG A 742 14.09 -28.00 6.77
CA ARG A 742 14.41 -29.38 6.40
C ARG A 742 13.17 -30.09 5.89
N ASP A 743 13.36 -30.83 4.82
CA ASP A 743 12.30 -31.65 4.28
C ASP A 743 12.03 -32.89 5.14
N GLU A 744 10.75 -33.11 5.40
CA GLU A 744 10.24 -34.31 6.03
C GLU A 744 9.47 -35.18 5.05
N ILE A 745 9.19 -36.41 5.46
CA ILE A 745 8.54 -37.38 4.60
C ILE A 745 7.04 -37.52 4.91
N GLY A 746 6.23 -37.34 3.87
CA GLY A 746 4.80 -37.60 3.90
C GLY A 746 4.41 -38.86 3.11
N VAL A 747 3.19 -39.36 3.35
CA VAL A 747 2.56 -40.36 2.48
C VAL A 747 1.14 -39.97 2.08
N TYR A 748 0.83 -40.10 0.80
CA TYR A 748 -0.52 -40.10 0.27
C TYR A 748 -1.03 -41.53 0.09
N ARG A 749 -2.15 -41.85 0.72
CA ARG A 749 -2.82 -43.14 0.57
C ARG A 749 -3.96 -43.05 -0.44
N PRO A 750 -3.84 -43.68 -1.63
CA PRO A 750 -4.90 -43.60 -2.64
C PRO A 750 -6.21 -44.28 -2.24
N ALA A 751 -6.16 -45.24 -1.29
CA ALA A 751 -7.32 -46.04 -0.90
C ALA A 751 -8.38 -45.23 -0.13
N ASP A 752 -7.97 -44.30 0.72
CA ASP A 752 -8.84 -43.40 1.48
C ASP A 752 -8.67 -41.92 1.07
N ARG A 753 -7.69 -41.63 0.20
CA ARG A 753 -7.36 -40.33 -0.38
C ARG A 753 -6.84 -39.34 0.65
N ARG A 754 -6.01 -39.78 1.60
CA ARG A 754 -5.50 -38.91 2.67
C ARG A 754 -3.99 -38.82 2.65
N PHE A 755 -3.49 -37.66 3.03
CA PHE A 755 -2.09 -37.43 3.40
C PHE A 755 -1.89 -37.72 4.88
N ARG A 756 -0.71 -38.23 5.22
CA ARG A 756 -0.18 -38.29 6.58
C ARG A 756 1.26 -37.79 6.52
N LEU A 757 1.58 -36.78 7.32
CA LEU A 757 2.85 -36.06 7.27
C LEU A 757 3.62 -36.34 8.56
N ASP A 758 4.90 -36.66 8.46
CA ASP A 758 5.79 -36.89 9.60
C ASP A 758 6.27 -35.54 10.14
N LEU A 759 5.37 -34.81 10.79
CA LEU A 759 5.54 -33.39 11.13
C LEU A 759 6.65 -33.16 12.16
N ASN A 760 7.00 -34.19 12.93
CA ASN A 760 8.02 -34.09 13.99
C ASN A 760 9.40 -34.63 13.56
N GLY A 761 9.53 -35.06 12.30
CA GLY A 761 10.78 -35.59 11.73
C GLY A 761 11.33 -36.86 12.38
N ASP A 762 10.54 -37.58 13.19
CA ASP A 762 11.02 -38.74 13.94
C ASP A 762 11.10 -40.04 13.10
N ARG A 763 10.69 -39.95 11.82
CA ARG A 763 10.71 -41.02 10.81
C ARG A 763 9.64 -42.07 11.06
N ARG A 764 8.52 -41.70 11.73
CA ARG A 764 7.43 -42.61 12.11
C ARG A 764 6.08 -41.90 12.13
N LEU A 765 5.13 -42.43 11.35
CA LEU A 765 3.74 -41.93 11.40
C LEU A 765 2.96 -42.45 12.62
N ASP A 766 2.78 -41.61 13.63
CA ASP A 766 2.06 -41.89 14.87
C ASP A 766 0.84 -40.97 15.11
N GLU A 767 0.53 -40.69 16.39
CA GLU A 767 -0.63 -39.91 16.84
C GLU A 767 -0.35 -38.40 16.96
N THR A 768 0.93 -38.02 16.92
CA THR A 768 1.36 -36.62 16.86
C THR A 768 1.36 -36.07 15.43
N ASP A 769 1.26 -36.96 14.44
CA ASP A 769 1.27 -36.61 13.02
C ASP A 769 -0.11 -36.27 12.46
N PRO A 770 -0.22 -35.17 11.69
CA PRO A 770 -1.47 -34.77 11.09
C PRO A 770 -1.90 -35.75 9.99
N THR A 771 -3.23 -35.82 9.78
CA THR A 771 -3.84 -36.58 8.71
C THR A 771 -4.88 -35.73 8.01
N SER A 772 -4.72 -35.52 6.70
CA SER A 772 -5.60 -34.65 5.92
C SER A 772 -7.02 -35.22 5.80
N ALA A 773 -7.98 -34.36 5.48
CA ALA A 773 -9.27 -34.77 4.93
C ALA A 773 -9.09 -35.48 3.55
N PRO A 774 -10.11 -36.21 3.04
CA PRO A 774 -9.99 -36.88 1.76
C PRO A 774 -9.77 -35.90 0.60
N PHE A 775 -8.58 -35.91 0.02
CA PHE A 775 -8.05 -34.95 -0.95
C PHE A 775 -8.04 -35.57 -2.36
N GLY A 776 -8.75 -34.95 -3.32
CA GLY A 776 -8.80 -35.42 -4.71
C GLY A 776 -9.62 -36.69 -4.99
N GLY A 777 -9.23 -37.44 -6.03
CA GLY A 777 -9.94 -38.62 -6.55
C GLY A 777 -9.05 -39.83 -6.83
N ASN A 778 -9.63 -40.94 -7.31
CA ASN A 778 -8.94 -42.25 -7.45
C ASN A 778 -7.70 -42.28 -8.37
N ARG A 779 -7.46 -41.21 -9.15
CA ARG A 779 -6.29 -41.07 -10.02
C ARG A 779 -5.50 -39.78 -9.72
N ALA A 780 -5.72 -39.20 -8.55
CA ALA A 780 -4.96 -38.07 -8.09
C ALA A 780 -3.46 -38.40 -8.08
N GLN A 781 -2.65 -37.48 -8.57
CA GLN A 781 -1.20 -37.53 -8.43
C GLN A 781 -0.85 -36.57 -7.29
N PRO A 782 -0.32 -37.05 -6.15
CA PRO A 782 0.09 -36.17 -5.07
C PRO A 782 1.28 -35.33 -5.54
N VAL A 783 1.31 -34.09 -5.05
CA VAL A 783 2.41 -33.15 -5.15
C VAL A 783 2.56 -32.49 -3.79
N ALA A 784 3.79 -32.11 -3.48
CA ALA A 784 4.11 -31.24 -2.36
C ALA A 784 4.62 -29.93 -2.93
N GLY A 785 4.51 -28.88 -2.15
CA GLY A 785 5.21 -27.65 -2.43
C GLY A 785 4.73 -26.50 -1.58
N ARG A 786 5.51 -25.44 -1.60
CA ARG A 786 5.24 -24.14 -1.04
C ARG A 786 4.18 -23.42 -1.88
N TRP A 787 2.93 -23.41 -1.42
CA TRP A 787 1.84 -22.86 -2.23
C TRP A 787 1.45 -21.45 -1.80
N HIS A 788 1.47 -20.49 -2.73
CA HIS A 788 0.93 -19.15 -2.47
C HIS A 788 -0.56 -19.02 -2.91
N PRO A 789 -1.43 -18.30 -2.17
CA PRO A 789 -2.83 -18.09 -2.56
C PRO A 789 -3.02 -17.39 -3.91
N ASP A 790 -2.09 -16.48 -4.26
CA ASP A 790 -2.11 -15.70 -5.50
C ASP A 790 -1.24 -16.27 -6.63
N SER A 791 -0.68 -17.48 -6.49
CA SER A 791 -0.06 -18.20 -7.62
C SER A 791 -1.16 -18.71 -8.59
N GLY A 792 -1.85 -17.79 -9.29
CA GLY A 792 -3.08 -18.07 -10.04
C GLY A 792 -3.50 -17.05 -11.10
#